data_AF-A0A4Y2HAB2-F1
#
_entry.id   AF-A0A4Y2HAB2-F1
#
_cell.length_a   1.000
_cell.length_b   1.000
_cell.length_c   1.000
_cell.angle_alpha   90.00
_cell.angle_beta   90.00
_cell.angle_gamma   90.00
#
_symmetry.space_group_name_H-M   'P 1'
#
loop_
_entity.id
_entity.type
_entity.pdbx_description
1 polymer ?
#
loop_
_entity_poly.entity_id
_entity_poly.type
_entity_poly.pdbx_seq_one_letter_code
_entity_poly.pdbx_strand_id
1 'polypeptide(L)'
;MPKRKRNSISQIKTKAKKIKLSRANETHVQRQKRLQAMRDRDKTSRAGESKDQRQQRLQVKRIQASASRATELEDQREHRLQKMREQASTSRATESEDQREHRLQTKRIDTSTSRVSERHSNLCLEGFHYDPRKDYSKHINVIIGGMNQICKYCFALKYKCEPPGMCCCSGKVRLPALETPPEPLLSYMSGTTSESKHFLKNIRRYNSCFQMTSFGASSIVGRSGFETTFKIQGQIYHKAGSLLPLPSENAKFLQTYFIVDEEREVNQRCDNISGVRRDIVLNLQRMFHENNQLIKTFKTALEDMPSDECKVVICADRRPVGEHERRFNNPQINEVAIIIAGSDCDRRDIVIQKRGGSLQRISETNRSYDALQYPIIFWQGEDGYNFDVMQCIPNSESTSTKKVSMMNFYAYRIMIRNNSFNHILNARQLFHQFIVDVYAKIEAERLLYIRLNQNKLRSEEYIHLKDAVATEKNVDDIGKMVILPSTFTGSPRQMHEYAQDAMTYVRSYGRPDLFITFTCNSAWPEIKEELSHGQTATDRHDLLARVFRQKQQKFINVLTKMDVFGEARCWMYSIEWQKRGLPHSHNLIWLKEKIHSTQIDDVISAEFPNPEVDPVLSDIVKKSMIHGPCGNFNMNSPCMKDGRCSKKYSRQLLKETQTGEDGYPKYRRRSPEDGGCTAKISFRGKEIEIDNKWVVPYSPLLSKMFHAHINVEYCKSVKSIKYICKYIHKGSDMAIFGLKKANEYDEVSNYQLGRYISSNEAVWRVLSFPIHERHPTVVHLSVHLENGQRVYFTRENAQAVASEPPRTTLTAFFQLCKQDPFARTLLYPEVPRYYTWDSGRKVFVRRKKGTPVFGSDVVASEALGRVYTVHPNNSECFFLRMLLHTIKGPNSYAMLKTVDGRVCNTFREACQKLGLLEDDEHWTKTMSEAMLTSSPDQIRNLFAIILTTCNPSNPRFLWDKFRESMSEDFLARVRRNNVTYDIQFSSEIFNNVLIILESKCMSICSKTLSQLGLQSPERNLDITNNADLLREKNYNTAELGKFVESNKPLLTDDQRKAYDYIMECINNEKGGYHFPRRSRRNW
;
A
#
# COMPACT_ATOMS: atom_id res chain seq x y z
N MET A 1 -20.43 -19.73 46.92
CA MET A 1 -21.47 -18.69 47.15
C MET A 1 -21.38 -18.23 48.60
N PRO A 2 -21.53 -16.92 48.89
CA PRO A 2 -22.81 -16.49 49.46
C PRO A 2 -23.42 -15.27 48.75
N LYS A 3 -24.76 -15.29 48.69
CA LYS A 3 -25.67 -14.28 48.12
C LYS A 3 -25.76 -13.05 49.04
N ARG A 4 -25.29 -11.86 48.62
CA ARG A 4 -25.72 -10.56 49.19
C ARG A 4 -25.23 -9.38 48.34
N LYS A 5 -25.95 -9.01 47.27
CA LYS A 5 -25.87 -7.66 46.64
C LYS A 5 -26.99 -7.33 45.63
N ARG A 6 -28.18 -7.92 45.74
CA ARG A 6 -29.36 -7.56 44.90
C ARG A 6 -30.42 -6.67 45.59
N ASN A 7 -30.24 -6.28 46.85
CA ASN A 7 -31.27 -5.53 47.60
C ASN A 7 -31.18 -3.97 47.56
N SER A 8 -30.13 -3.33 47.01
CA SER A 8 -30.01 -1.86 47.10
C SER A 8 -30.79 -1.08 46.02
N ILE A 9 -30.90 -1.59 44.79
CA ILE A 9 -31.56 -0.87 43.68
C ILE A 9 -33.08 -0.83 43.84
N SER A 10 -33.67 -1.90 44.40
CA SER A 10 -35.09 -1.97 44.74
C SER A 10 -35.45 -0.88 45.77
N GLN A 11 -34.69 -0.78 46.87
CA GLN A 11 -34.92 0.22 47.92
C GLN A 11 -34.79 1.66 47.41
N ILE A 12 -33.83 1.94 46.51
CA ILE A 12 -33.65 3.26 45.90
C ILE A 12 -34.86 3.63 45.00
N LYS A 13 -35.35 2.68 44.19
CA LYS A 13 -36.55 2.89 43.35
C LYS A 13 -37.80 3.12 44.19
N THR A 14 -37.97 2.39 45.29
CA THR A 14 -39.12 2.55 46.21
C THR A 14 -39.07 3.90 46.93
N LYS A 15 -37.88 4.36 47.35
CA LYS A 15 -37.69 5.68 47.98
C LYS A 15 -37.95 6.83 47.00
N ALA A 16 -37.48 6.72 45.76
CA ALA A 16 -37.75 7.70 44.70
C ALA A 16 -39.26 7.78 44.36
N LYS A 17 -39.96 6.64 44.35
CA LYS A 17 -41.41 6.58 44.10
C LYS A 17 -42.21 7.23 45.24
N LYS A 18 -41.85 6.99 46.50
CA LYS A 18 -42.43 7.67 47.68
C LYS A 18 -42.24 9.18 47.65
N ILE A 19 -41.03 9.65 47.31
CA ILE A 19 -40.75 11.09 47.18
C ILE A 19 -41.57 11.71 46.05
N LYS A 20 -41.73 11.02 44.92
CA LYS A 20 -42.53 11.51 43.79
C LYS A 20 -44.02 11.62 44.16
N LEU A 21 -44.56 10.66 44.91
CA LEU A 21 -45.95 10.71 45.41
C LEU A 21 -46.13 11.85 46.43
N SER A 22 -45.20 11.98 47.39
CA SER A 22 -45.22 13.07 48.37
C SER A 22 -45.16 14.45 47.71
N ARG A 23 -44.38 14.60 46.62
CA ARG A 23 -44.29 15.85 45.84
C ARG A 23 -45.56 16.16 45.04
N ALA A 24 -46.33 15.14 44.66
CA ALA A 24 -47.60 15.33 43.95
C ALA A 24 -48.70 15.88 44.87
N ASN A 25 -48.60 15.61 46.18
CA ASN A 25 -49.55 16.07 47.20
C ASN A 25 -49.08 17.34 47.94
N GLU A 26 -48.01 18.02 47.47
CA GLU A 26 -47.55 19.29 48.06
C GLU A 26 -48.55 20.42 47.74
N THR A 27 -48.97 21.17 48.76
CA THR A 27 -49.67 22.45 48.55
C THR A 27 -48.74 23.48 47.89
N HIS A 28 -49.30 24.50 47.23
CA HIS A 28 -48.52 25.54 46.56
C HIS A 28 -47.50 26.22 47.50
N VAL A 29 -47.88 26.46 48.75
CA VAL A 29 -47.03 27.07 49.79
C VAL A 29 -45.89 26.12 50.20
N GLN A 30 -46.17 24.82 50.40
CA GLN A 30 -45.14 23.82 50.70
C GLN A 30 -44.15 23.66 49.54
N ARG A 31 -44.65 23.67 48.30
CA ARG A 31 -43.82 23.62 47.08
C ARG A 31 -42.91 24.84 46.98
N GLN A 32 -43.42 26.05 47.25
CA GLN A 32 -42.61 27.27 47.24
C GLN A 32 -41.53 27.25 48.32
N LYS A 33 -41.86 26.89 49.56
CA LYS A 33 -40.87 26.77 50.65
C LYS A 33 -39.76 25.76 50.30
N ARG A 34 -40.11 24.61 49.71
CA ARG A 34 -39.11 23.62 49.27
C ARG A 34 -38.23 24.14 48.14
N LEU A 35 -38.81 24.79 47.14
CA LEU A 35 -38.05 25.36 46.03
C LEU A 35 -37.11 26.48 46.51
N GLN A 36 -37.54 27.28 47.48
CA GLN A 36 -36.70 28.29 48.11
C GLN A 36 -35.53 27.66 48.87
N ALA A 37 -35.81 26.68 49.75
CA ALA A 37 -34.76 25.95 50.48
C ALA A 37 -33.80 25.17 49.56
N MET A 38 -34.24 24.79 48.36
CA MET A 38 -33.38 24.18 47.34
C MET A 38 -32.51 25.22 46.63
N ARG A 39 -33.06 26.39 46.30
CA ARG A 39 -32.29 27.52 45.73
C ARG A 39 -31.20 27.98 46.70
N ASP A 40 -31.52 28.06 47.99
CA ASP A 40 -30.57 28.50 49.01
C ASP A 40 -29.43 27.48 49.18
N ARG A 41 -29.74 26.17 49.23
CA ARG A 41 -28.71 25.11 49.21
C ARG A 41 -27.83 25.14 47.96
N ASP A 42 -28.45 25.30 46.79
CA ASP A 42 -27.72 25.40 45.52
C ASP A 42 -26.81 26.64 45.50
N LYS A 43 -27.26 27.76 46.08
CA LYS A 43 -26.47 28.99 46.18
C LYS A 43 -25.26 28.79 47.08
N THR A 44 -25.43 28.19 48.25
CA THR A 44 -24.34 27.87 49.18
C THR A 44 -23.36 26.86 48.57
N SER A 45 -23.86 25.81 47.90
CA SER A 45 -23.00 24.84 47.21
C SER A 45 -22.20 25.46 46.07
N ARG A 46 -22.76 26.42 45.33
CA ARG A 46 -22.08 27.09 44.22
C ARG A 46 -21.04 28.11 44.68
N ALA A 47 -21.21 28.68 45.88
CA ALA A 47 -20.26 29.64 46.44
C ALA A 47 -18.90 29.00 46.77
N GLY A 48 -18.88 27.69 47.07
CA GLY A 48 -17.64 26.93 47.33
C GLY A 48 -17.07 26.15 46.13
N GLU A 49 -17.62 26.30 44.92
CA GLU A 49 -17.13 25.57 43.73
C GLU A 49 -15.79 26.14 43.21
N SER A 50 -14.84 25.25 42.88
CA SER A 50 -13.64 25.64 42.11
C SER A 50 -13.98 26.01 40.65
N LYS A 51 -13.07 26.72 39.96
CA LYS A 51 -13.27 27.09 38.54
C LYS A 51 -13.54 25.87 37.65
N ASP A 52 -12.86 24.76 37.89
CA ASP A 52 -13.02 23.52 37.10
C ASP A 52 -14.35 22.82 37.41
N GLN A 53 -14.74 22.73 38.68
CA GLN A 53 -16.05 22.18 39.08
C GLN A 53 -17.20 23.01 38.47
N ARG A 54 -17.04 24.34 38.46
CA ARG A 54 -18.00 25.25 37.81
C ARG A 54 -18.07 25.02 36.30
N GLN A 55 -16.92 24.87 35.62
CA GLN A 55 -16.91 24.59 34.17
C GLN A 55 -17.55 23.24 33.85
N GLN A 56 -17.23 22.19 34.61
CA GLN A 56 -17.78 20.85 34.39
C GLN A 56 -19.30 20.84 34.61
N ARG A 57 -19.80 21.51 35.65
CA ARG A 57 -21.25 21.67 35.88
C ARG A 57 -21.93 22.44 34.75
N LEU A 58 -21.32 23.51 34.26
CA LEU A 58 -21.85 24.27 33.13
C LEU A 58 -21.84 23.45 31.84
N GLN A 59 -20.82 22.62 31.61
CA GLN A 59 -20.74 21.71 30.47
C GLN A 59 -21.83 20.63 30.53
N VAL A 60 -22.03 19.99 31.69
CA VAL A 60 -23.12 19.02 31.89
C VAL A 60 -24.48 19.67 31.64
N LYS A 61 -24.71 20.89 32.16
CA LYS A 61 -25.95 21.64 31.88
C LYS A 61 -26.13 21.94 30.39
N ARG A 62 -25.06 22.31 29.67
CA ARG A 62 -25.11 22.54 28.22
C ARG A 62 -25.51 21.27 27.46
N ILE A 63 -24.92 20.13 27.82
CA ILE A 63 -25.22 18.84 27.19
C ILE A 63 -26.67 18.40 27.44
N GLN A 64 -27.16 18.57 28.67
CA GLN A 64 -28.55 18.27 29.01
C GLN A 64 -29.53 19.18 28.28
N ALA A 65 -29.24 20.48 28.22
CA ALA A 65 -30.05 21.44 27.48
C ALA A 65 -30.05 21.15 25.97
N SER A 66 -28.91 20.77 25.38
CA SER A 66 -28.85 20.40 23.96
C SER A 66 -29.62 19.11 23.68
N ALA A 67 -29.53 18.11 24.57
CA ALA A 67 -30.28 16.87 24.42
C ALA A 67 -31.80 17.11 24.51
N SER A 68 -32.25 17.96 25.44
CA SER A 68 -33.66 18.33 25.55
C SER A 68 -34.16 19.15 24.36
N ARG A 69 -33.31 20.01 23.77
CA ARG A 69 -33.65 20.79 22.56
C ARG A 69 -33.74 19.91 21.31
N ALA A 70 -32.94 18.85 21.25
CA ALA A 70 -32.95 17.92 20.11
C ALA A 70 -34.24 17.11 20.00
N THR A 71 -35.01 17.01 21.09
CA THR A 71 -36.30 16.28 21.15
C THR A 71 -37.50 17.22 21.26
N GLU A 72 -37.30 18.54 21.07
CA GLU A 72 -38.33 19.57 21.19
C GLU A 72 -39.21 19.60 19.91
N LEU A 73 -40.53 19.60 20.06
CA LEU A 73 -41.46 19.81 18.94
C LEU A 73 -41.48 21.30 18.52
N GLU A 74 -41.90 21.60 17.30
CA GLU A 74 -41.84 22.97 16.73
C GLU A 74 -42.57 24.01 17.62
N ASP A 75 -43.78 23.71 18.10
CA ASP A 75 -44.55 24.60 18.99
C ASP A 75 -43.85 24.86 20.33
N GLN A 76 -43.20 23.83 20.88
CA GLN A 76 -42.44 23.93 22.13
C GLN A 76 -41.19 24.81 21.93
N ARG A 77 -40.54 24.65 20.77
CA ARG A 77 -39.37 25.45 20.37
C ARG A 77 -39.77 26.91 20.19
N GLU A 78 -40.89 27.18 19.54
CA GLU A 78 -41.40 28.53 19.32
C GLU A 78 -41.77 29.20 20.64
N HIS A 79 -42.52 28.51 21.51
CA HIS A 79 -42.85 29.02 22.84
C HIS A 79 -41.60 29.31 23.70
N ARG A 80 -40.57 28.45 23.63
CA ARG A 80 -39.29 28.69 24.31
C ARG A 80 -38.56 29.90 23.74
N LEU A 81 -38.52 30.05 22.42
CA LEU A 81 -37.89 31.19 21.75
C LEU A 81 -38.60 32.49 22.12
N GLN A 82 -39.93 32.48 22.18
CA GLN A 82 -40.74 33.63 22.60
C GLN A 82 -40.46 34.01 24.05
N LYS A 83 -40.45 33.02 24.96
CA LYS A 83 -40.10 33.24 26.37
C LYS A 83 -38.67 33.75 26.55
N MET A 84 -37.72 33.28 25.74
CA MET A 84 -36.35 33.80 25.73
C MET A 84 -36.29 35.24 25.21
N ARG A 85 -37.09 35.61 24.20
CA ARG A 85 -37.19 36.99 23.70
C ARG A 85 -37.76 37.92 24.77
N GLU A 86 -38.82 37.50 25.44
CA GLU A 86 -39.43 38.25 26.55
C GLU A 86 -38.43 38.45 27.69
N GLN A 87 -37.77 37.39 28.16
CA GLN A 87 -36.74 37.49 29.21
C GLN A 87 -35.57 38.39 28.82
N ALA A 88 -35.10 38.29 27.56
CA ALA A 88 -34.06 39.17 27.05
C ALA A 88 -34.54 40.63 26.95
N SER A 89 -35.81 40.86 26.64
CA SER A 89 -36.41 42.19 26.61
C SER A 89 -36.51 42.80 28.01
N THR A 90 -37.01 42.05 28.99
CA THR A 90 -37.10 42.51 30.39
C THR A 90 -35.72 42.75 31.00
N SER A 91 -34.74 41.88 30.69
CA SER A 91 -33.35 42.08 31.12
C SER A 91 -32.72 43.31 30.48
N ARG A 92 -33.03 43.62 29.22
CA ARG A 92 -32.54 44.85 28.54
C ARG A 92 -33.21 46.11 29.06
N ALA A 93 -34.48 46.03 29.47
CA ALA A 93 -35.21 47.14 30.07
C ALA A 93 -34.70 47.53 31.47
N THR A 94 -33.97 46.61 32.12
CA THR A 94 -33.41 46.79 33.46
C THR A 94 -31.86 46.88 33.46
N GLU A 95 -31.23 46.91 32.27
CA GLU A 95 -29.78 47.12 32.12
C GLU A 95 -29.40 48.55 32.53
N SER A 96 -28.34 48.71 33.33
CA SER A 96 -27.70 50.02 33.53
C SER A 96 -26.93 50.46 32.28
N GLU A 97 -26.57 51.74 32.19
CA GLU A 97 -25.84 52.28 31.02
C GLU A 97 -24.51 51.55 30.77
N ASP A 98 -23.72 51.28 31.81
CA ASP A 98 -22.46 50.52 31.70
C ASP A 98 -22.67 49.09 31.16
N GLN A 99 -23.73 48.41 31.61
CA GLN A 99 -24.06 47.06 31.16
C GLN A 99 -24.50 47.04 29.70
N ARG A 100 -25.25 48.07 29.29
CA ARG A 100 -25.69 48.27 27.90
C ARG A 100 -24.49 48.52 27.00
N GLU A 101 -23.55 49.37 27.42
CA GLU A 101 -22.34 49.68 26.67
C GLU A 101 -21.44 48.45 26.51
N HIS A 102 -21.16 47.72 27.59
CA HIS A 102 -20.38 46.49 27.55
C HIS A 102 -21.00 45.44 26.60
N ARG A 103 -22.33 45.28 26.60
CA ARG A 103 -23.02 44.35 25.68
C ARG A 103 -22.92 44.81 24.23
N LEU A 104 -23.07 46.11 23.96
CA LEU A 104 -22.93 46.66 22.61
C LEU A 104 -21.50 46.53 22.10
N GLN A 105 -20.50 46.75 22.97
CA GLN A 105 -19.09 46.56 22.65
C GLN A 105 -18.76 45.09 22.39
N THR A 106 -19.26 44.16 23.20
CA THR A 106 -19.13 42.71 22.96
C THR A 106 -19.77 42.32 21.62
N LYS A 107 -20.97 42.83 21.32
CA LYS A 107 -21.64 42.57 20.03
C LYS A 107 -20.87 43.16 18.84
N ARG A 108 -20.24 44.34 19.00
CA ARG A 108 -19.36 44.93 17.98
C ARG A 108 -18.13 44.07 17.75
N ILE A 109 -17.50 43.57 18.82
CA ILE A 109 -16.35 42.65 18.76
C ILE A 109 -16.76 41.33 18.10
N ASP A 110 -17.90 40.74 18.46
CA ASP A 110 -18.39 39.51 17.84
C ASP A 110 -18.68 39.71 16.35
N THR A 111 -19.30 40.84 15.99
CA THR A 111 -19.61 41.17 14.59
C THR A 111 -18.33 41.49 13.79
N SER A 112 -17.34 42.16 14.38
CA SER A 112 -16.04 42.41 13.73
C SER A 112 -15.23 41.12 13.59
N THR A 113 -15.25 40.24 14.59
CA THR A 113 -14.58 38.94 14.56
C THR A 113 -15.22 38.02 13.52
N SER A 114 -16.56 38.02 13.40
CA SER A 114 -17.27 37.33 12.30
C SER A 114 -16.92 37.90 10.93
N ARG A 115 -16.85 39.23 10.75
CA ARG A 115 -16.50 39.86 9.46
C ARG A 115 -15.03 39.67 9.07
N VAL A 116 -14.11 39.65 10.03
CA VAL A 116 -12.68 39.32 9.80
C VAL A 116 -12.52 37.83 9.49
N SER A 117 -13.30 36.96 10.16
CA SER A 117 -13.37 35.53 9.84
C SER A 117 -13.94 35.28 8.43
N GLU A 118 -14.96 36.02 7.98
CA GLU A 118 -15.55 35.90 6.64
C GLU A 118 -14.61 36.40 5.52
N ARG A 119 -13.93 37.55 5.70
CA ARG A 119 -13.00 38.07 4.68
C ARG A 119 -11.74 37.23 4.47
N HIS A 120 -11.36 36.40 5.45
CA HIS A 120 -10.20 35.50 5.35
C HIS A 120 -10.55 34.03 5.01
N SER A 121 -11.82 33.65 4.85
CA SER A 121 -12.20 32.22 4.88
C SER A 121 -12.69 31.58 3.59
N ASN A 122 -13.10 32.34 2.57
CA ASN A 122 -13.61 31.70 1.36
C ASN A 122 -12.55 31.66 0.24
N LEU A 123 -11.93 30.49 0.06
CA LEU A 123 -11.06 30.20 -1.08
C LEU A 123 -11.81 29.53 -2.26
N CYS A 124 -13.13 29.44 -2.18
CA CYS A 124 -13.95 28.79 -3.21
C CYS A 124 -13.68 29.44 -4.57
N LEU A 125 -13.40 28.61 -5.57
CA LEU A 125 -13.09 28.99 -6.95
C LEU A 125 -11.91 29.97 -7.13
N GLU A 126 -11.10 30.25 -6.10
CA GLU A 126 -9.87 31.07 -6.24
C GLU A 126 -8.87 30.45 -7.22
N GLY A 127 -9.01 29.16 -7.55
CA GLY A 127 -8.23 28.51 -8.59
C GLY A 127 -8.56 29.00 -10.00
N PHE A 128 -9.75 29.55 -10.23
CA PHE A 128 -10.16 30.22 -11.48
C PHE A 128 -9.99 31.74 -11.41
N HIS A 129 -10.03 32.30 -10.20
CA HIS A 129 -9.97 33.74 -9.95
C HIS A 129 -8.73 34.11 -9.13
N TYR A 130 -7.57 33.59 -9.55
CA TYR A 130 -6.31 33.81 -8.86
C TYR A 130 -5.95 35.30 -8.78
N ASP A 131 -5.71 35.80 -7.58
CA ASP A 131 -5.27 37.18 -7.33
C ASP A 131 -3.77 37.23 -6.97
N PRO A 132 -2.90 37.77 -7.84
CA PRO A 132 -1.46 37.84 -7.58
C PRO A 132 -1.11 38.72 -6.35
N ARG A 133 -2.02 39.57 -5.88
CA ARG A 133 -1.80 40.44 -4.72
C ARG A 133 -2.03 39.74 -3.39
N LYS A 134 -2.73 38.59 -3.37
CA LYS A 134 -3.00 37.84 -2.15
C LYS A 134 -1.82 36.96 -1.75
N ASP A 135 -1.50 36.97 -0.45
CA ASP A 135 -0.52 36.06 0.14
C ASP A 135 -1.20 34.77 0.62
N TYR A 136 -1.45 33.86 -0.32
CA TYR A 136 -2.10 32.59 -0.02
C TYR A 136 -1.29 31.67 0.90
N SER A 137 0.03 31.86 0.99
CA SER A 137 0.92 31.04 1.82
C SER A 137 0.63 31.17 3.32
N LYS A 138 0.08 32.32 3.73
CA LYS A 138 -0.29 32.63 5.13
C LYS A 138 -1.70 32.16 5.51
N HIS A 139 -2.40 31.48 4.62
CA HIS A 139 -3.76 31.04 4.91
C HIS A 139 -3.78 29.94 6.00
N ILE A 140 -4.77 29.98 6.91
CA ILE A 140 -4.87 29.02 8.05
C ILE A 140 -4.99 27.55 7.60
N ASN A 141 -5.53 27.32 6.40
CA ASN A 141 -5.64 26.00 5.78
C ASN A 141 -4.37 25.57 5.01
N VAL A 142 -3.31 26.37 5.04
CA VAL A 142 -1.99 26.07 4.47
C VAL A 142 -0.91 25.97 5.55
N ILE A 143 -0.98 26.84 6.57
CA ILE A 143 -0.07 26.83 7.71
C ILE A 143 -0.27 25.56 8.55
N ILE A 144 0.84 24.89 8.90
CA ILE A 144 0.85 23.74 9.82
C ILE A 144 1.24 24.15 11.26
N GLY A 145 1.92 25.28 11.42
CA GLY A 145 2.46 25.77 12.69
C GLY A 145 3.74 25.07 13.12
N GLY A 146 4.40 25.56 14.18
CA GLY A 146 5.61 24.95 14.72
C GLY A 146 5.37 23.62 15.44
N MET A 147 6.46 22.88 15.72
CA MET A 147 6.43 21.59 16.39
C MET A 147 6.31 21.73 17.93
N ASN A 148 5.27 22.43 18.39
CA ASN A 148 5.12 22.84 19.79
C ASN A 148 4.08 22.04 20.59
N GLN A 149 3.42 21.04 19.98
CA GLN A 149 2.45 20.22 20.70
C GLN A 149 3.14 19.11 21.48
N ILE A 150 3.01 19.17 22.81
CA ILE A 150 3.67 18.23 23.70
C ILE A 150 2.75 17.02 23.94
N CYS A 151 3.26 15.81 23.71
CA CYS A 151 2.55 14.60 24.09
C CYS A 151 2.44 14.49 25.62
N LYS A 152 1.21 14.39 26.13
CA LYS A 152 0.95 14.26 27.57
C LYS A 152 1.52 12.99 28.24
N TYR A 153 1.94 11.99 27.46
CA TYR A 153 2.42 10.71 27.99
C TYR A 153 3.94 10.54 27.94
N CYS A 154 4.58 11.03 26.87
CA CYS A 154 6.02 10.82 26.64
C CYS A 154 6.79 12.11 26.31
N PHE A 155 6.12 13.26 26.42
CA PHE A 155 6.69 14.60 26.18
C PHE A 155 7.30 14.84 24.80
N ALA A 156 6.98 13.97 23.84
CA ALA A 156 7.38 14.16 22.45
C ALA A 156 6.77 15.42 21.85
N LEU A 157 7.58 16.19 21.14
CA LEU A 157 7.20 17.35 20.35
C LEU A 157 6.53 16.93 19.05
N LYS A 158 5.38 17.54 18.78
CA LYS A 158 4.52 17.23 17.64
C LYS A 158 4.00 18.47 16.96
N TYR A 159 3.64 18.32 15.70
CA TYR A 159 2.83 19.28 14.97
C TYR A 159 1.34 19.13 15.33
N LYS A 160 0.56 20.20 15.18
CA LYS A 160 -0.87 20.25 15.58
C LYS A 160 -1.74 19.12 15.01
N CYS A 161 -1.53 18.73 13.76
CA CYS A 161 -2.34 17.71 13.09
C CYS A 161 -1.77 16.29 13.21
N GLU A 162 -0.64 16.10 13.91
CA GLU A 162 -0.07 14.75 14.08
C GLU A 162 -0.95 13.89 15.02
N PRO A 163 -1.17 12.61 14.70
CA PRO A 163 -2.03 11.74 15.51
C PRO A 163 -1.58 11.65 16.97
N PRO A 164 -2.52 11.61 17.94
CA PRO A 164 -2.19 11.50 19.36
C PRO A 164 -1.25 10.33 19.69
N GLY A 165 -1.46 9.19 19.03
CA GLY A 165 -0.73 7.95 19.27
C GLY A 165 0.59 7.76 18.53
N MET A 166 0.98 8.68 17.63
CA MET A 166 2.14 8.51 16.75
C MET A 166 3.46 8.25 17.50
N CYS A 167 3.68 8.93 18.64
CA CYS A 167 4.94 8.91 19.37
C CYS A 167 5.07 7.80 20.42
N CYS A 168 3.95 7.30 20.97
CA CYS A 168 3.97 6.35 22.09
C CYS A 168 2.73 5.44 22.17
N CYS A 169 2.00 5.29 21.06
CA CYS A 169 0.75 4.53 20.97
C CYS A 169 -0.27 4.93 22.06
N SER A 170 -0.43 6.25 22.28
CA SER A 170 -1.30 6.83 23.30
C SER A 170 -0.94 6.41 24.74
N GLY A 171 0.36 6.38 25.04
CA GLY A 171 0.89 6.08 26.38
C GLY A 171 1.15 4.60 26.65
N LYS A 172 0.97 3.74 25.64
CA LYS A 172 1.23 2.29 25.74
C LYS A 172 2.70 1.92 25.56
N VAL A 173 3.52 2.85 25.09
CA VAL A 173 4.97 2.65 24.93
C VAL A 173 5.70 3.63 25.83
N ARG A 174 6.53 3.09 26.72
CA ARG A 174 7.44 3.83 27.58
C ARG A 174 8.78 3.11 27.55
N LEU A 175 9.78 3.75 26.96
CA LEU A 175 11.15 3.23 26.88
C LEU A 175 12.07 4.12 27.72
N PRO A 176 13.24 3.60 28.17
CA PRO A 176 14.28 4.41 28.79
C PRO A 176 14.62 5.64 27.94
N ALA A 177 14.98 6.75 28.61
CA ALA A 177 15.41 7.96 27.91
C ALA A 177 16.69 7.68 27.10
N LEU A 178 16.94 8.50 26.08
CA LEU A 178 18.23 8.49 25.39
C LEU A 178 19.21 9.31 26.22
N GLU A 179 20.27 8.68 26.69
CA GLU A 179 21.34 9.38 27.41
C GLU A 179 22.17 10.23 26.45
N THR A 180 22.65 11.36 26.95
CA THR A 180 23.56 12.23 26.20
C THR A 180 24.91 11.51 26.05
N PRO A 181 25.47 11.38 24.84
CA PRO A 181 26.79 10.77 24.66
C PRO A 181 27.86 11.49 25.49
N PRO A 182 28.88 10.77 26.01
CA PRO A 182 29.99 11.38 26.72
C PRO A 182 30.95 12.06 25.72
N GLU A 183 31.85 12.87 26.25
CA GLU A 183 32.97 13.38 25.46
C GLU A 183 33.95 12.24 25.12
N PRO A 184 34.56 12.25 23.92
CA PRO A 184 34.55 13.33 22.92
C PRO A 184 33.43 13.23 21.85
N LEU A 185 32.55 12.22 21.92
CA LEU A 185 31.54 12.00 20.89
C LEU A 185 30.50 13.12 20.83
N LEU A 186 30.11 13.67 21.98
CA LEU A 186 29.20 14.82 22.02
C LEU A 186 29.76 16.00 21.23
N SER A 187 31.03 16.38 21.47
CA SER A 187 31.72 17.44 20.72
C SER A 187 31.83 17.12 19.23
N TYR A 188 32.13 15.87 18.86
CA TYR A 188 32.17 15.47 17.45
C TYR A 188 30.81 15.52 16.75
N MET A 189 29.70 15.34 17.49
CA MET A 189 28.34 15.43 16.96
C MET A 189 27.81 16.88 16.81
N SER A 190 28.53 17.89 17.33
CA SER A 190 28.09 19.28 17.32
C SER A 190 28.03 19.92 15.92
N GLY A 191 28.96 19.57 15.04
CA GLY A 191 29.11 20.16 13.70
C GLY A 191 29.61 21.60 13.67
N THR A 192 30.14 22.13 14.78
CA THR A 192 30.61 23.52 14.90
C THR A 192 32.09 23.67 14.51
N THR A 193 32.94 22.75 14.96
CA THR A 193 34.40 22.73 14.73
C THR A 193 34.80 22.08 13.40
N SER A 194 36.07 22.19 13.02
CA SER A 194 36.60 21.56 11.80
C SER A 194 36.59 20.02 11.92
N GLU A 195 36.90 19.52 13.12
CA GLU A 195 36.96 18.11 13.50
C GLU A 195 35.57 17.49 13.48
N SER A 196 34.58 18.15 14.10
CA SER A 196 33.20 17.68 14.11
C SER A 196 32.58 17.66 12.72
N LYS A 197 32.85 18.67 11.88
CA LYS A 197 32.44 18.68 10.45
C LYS A 197 33.07 17.52 9.68
N HIS A 198 34.35 17.24 9.90
CA HIS A 198 35.03 16.10 9.29
C HIS A 198 34.42 14.77 9.75
N PHE A 199 34.22 14.61 11.07
CA PHE A 199 33.62 13.42 11.67
C PHE A 199 32.22 13.17 11.10
N LEU A 200 31.33 14.17 11.13
CA LEU A 200 29.95 14.04 10.65
C LEU A 200 29.86 13.73 9.15
N LYS A 201 30.77 14.30 8.33
CA LYS A 201 30.87 13.97 6.90
C LYS A 201 31.26 12.50 6.67
N ASN A 202 32.10 11.94 7.55
CA ASN A 202 32.63 10.59 7.44
C ASN A 202 32.05 9.62 8.49
N ILE A 203 30.95 9.97 9.17
CA ILE A 203 30.47 9.27 10.38
C ILE A 203 30.18 7.77 10.15
N ARG A 204 29.76 7.40 8.93
CA ARG A 204 29.58 5.98 8.56
C ARG A 204 30.91 5.22 8.57
N ARG A 205 32.00 5.84 8.10
CA ARG A 205 33.35 5.26 8.13
C ARG A 205 33.84 5.11 9.56
N TYR A 206 33.65 6.13 10.38
CA TYR A 206 33.97 6.04 11.81
C TYR A 206 33.15 4.94 12.50
N ASN A 207 31.85 4.80 12.22
CA ASN A 207 31.07 3.68 12.74
C ASN A 207 31.63 2.34 12.26
N SER A 208 32.05 2.24 11.00
CA SER A 208 32.67 1.03 10.45
C SER A 208 34.03 0.70 11.10
N CYS A 209 34.75 1.67 11.65
CA CYS A 209 35.93 1.39 12.45
C CYS A 209 35.60 0.63 13.73
N PHE A 210 34.39 0.80 14.30
CA PHE A 210 34.00 0.25 15.60
C PHE A 210 32.93 -0.85 15.53
N GLN A 211 32.22 -1.00 14.42
CA GLN A 211 31.20 -2.04 14.28
C GLN A 211 31.78 -3.44 14.57
N MET A 212 31.06 -4.22 15.36
CA MET A 212 31.46 -5.57 15.76
C MET A 212 31.02 -6.62 14.73
N THR A 213 30.16 -6.21 13.80
CA THR A 213 29.54 -7.08 12.81
C THR A 213 29.76 -6.54 11.41
N SER A 214 29.76 -7.45 10.44
CA SER A 214 29.70 -7.07 9.04
C SER A 214 28.28 -6.65 8.65
N PHE A 215 28.18 -5.58 7.85
CA PHE A 215 26.92 -5.15 7.23
C PHE A 215 26.83 -5.72 5.80
N GLY A 216 25.92 -6.68 5.59
CA GLY A 216 25.65 -7.27 4.29
C GLY A 216 24.30 -6.81 3.72
N ALA A 217 24.26 -6.48 2.44
CA ALA A 217 23.03 -6.28 1.68
C ALA A 217 23.16 -6.94 0.31
N SER A 218 22.03 -7.36 -0.29
CA SER A 218 22.06 -7.94 -1.65
C SER A 218 22.66 -6.98 -2.68
N SER A 219 22.37 -5.68 -2.54
CA SER A 219 23.10 -4.61 -3.23
C SER A 219 22.90 -3.28 -2.48
N ILE A 220 23.99 -2.52 -2.31
CA ILE A 220 23.94 -1.12 -1.85
C ILE A 220 23.98 -0.25 -3.09
N VAL A 221 22.92 0.55 -3.28
CA VAL A 221 22.73 1.29 -4.52
C VAL A 221 23.30 2.69 -4.34
N GLY A 222 24.41 2.96 -5.01
CA GLY A 222 24.99 4.29 -5.15
C GLY A 222 25.23 4.62 -6.62
N ARG A 223 24.78 5.80 -7.08
CA ARG A 223 25.18 6.34 -8.39
C ARG A 223 26.43 7.20 -8.22
N SER A 224 27.31 7.21 -9.22
CA SER A 224 28.37 8.21 -9.33
C SER A 224 27.74 9.60 -9.48
N GLY A 225 27.84 10.43 -8.44
CA GLY A 225 27.23 11.77 -8.36
C GLY A 225 26.72 12.16 -6.97
N PHE A 226 26.05 13.32 -6.86
CA PHE A 226 25.47 13.84 -5.61
C PHE A 226 24.21 13.03 -5.21
N GLU A 227 24.40 11.95 -4.45
CA GLU A 227 23.33 11.15 -3.87
C GLU A 227 23.27 11.36 -2.34
N THR A 228 22.17 11.95 -1.87
CA THR A 228 22.00 12.39 -0.46
C THR A 228 21.29 11.36 0.42
N THR A 229 20.78 10.28 -0.18
CA THR A 229 19.90 9.29 0.46
C THR A 229 20.55 7.92 0.46
N PHE A 230 20.58 7.24 1.61
CA PHE A 230 21.00 5.84 1.68
C PHE A 230 19.91 4.92 1.11
N LYS A 231 20.31 3.98 0.25
CA LYS A 231 19.41 3.03 -0.39
C LYS A 231 20.01 1.65 -0.44
N ILE A 232 19.14 0.68 -0.22
CA ILE A 232 19.46 -0.73 -0.40
C ILE A 232 18.51 -1.35 -1.40
N GLN A 233 18.98 -2.44 -1.99
CA GLN A 233 18.17 -3.37 -2.75
C GLN A 233 18.30 -4.75 -2.11
N GLY A 234 17.18 -5.44 -1.92
CA GLY A 234 17.13 -6.81 -1.43
C GLY A 234 17.08 -6.95 0.10
N GLN A 235 17.79 -7.96 0.61
CA GLN A 235 17.82 -8.30 2.04
C GLN A 235 19.09 -7.77 2.72
N ILE A 236 18.93 -7.22 3.92
CA ILE A 236 20.04 -6.90 4.85
C ILE A 236 20.30 -8.09 5.76
N TYR A 237 21.55 -8.35 6.08
CA TYR A 237 21.95 -9.33 7.07
C TYR A 237 23.26 -8.91 7.73
N HIS A 238 23.41 -9.22 9.02
CA HIS A 238 24.67 -9.02 9.73
C HIS A 238 25.32 -10.35 10.02
N LYS A 239 26.64 -10.41 9.90
CA LYS A 239 27.42 -11.59 10.30
C LYS A 239 28.53 -11.22 11.28
N ALA A 240 28.73 -12.08 12.27
CA ALA A 240 29.87 -12.05 13.18
C ALA A 240 30.85 -13.18 12.83
N GLY A 241 32.14 -12.90 12.95
CA GLY A 241 33.22 -13.92 12.91
C GLY A 241 33.66 -14.30 14.32
N SER A 242 34.72 -15.12 14.44
CA SER A 242 35.32 -15.47 15.72
C SER A 242 35.92 -14.27 16.45
N LEU A 243 36.17 -14.42 17.76
CA LEU A 243 36.76 -13.37 18.59
C LEU A 243 38.21 -13.06 18.21
N LEU A 244 39.00 -14.07 17.84
CA LEU A 244 40.37 -13.88 17.38
C LEU A 244 40.49 -14.14 15.88
N PRO A 245 41.39 -13.45 15.17
CA PRO A 245 41.67 -13.72 13.77
C PRO A 245 42.33 -15.10 13.58
N LEU A 246 42.27 -15.63 12.36
CA LEU A 246 43.09 -16.77 11.97
C LEU A 246 44.57 -16.35 11.94
N PRO A 247 45.53 -17.28 12.17
CA PRO A 247 46.96 -16.95 12.31
C PRO A 247 47.57 -16.14 11.15
N SER A 248 47.00 -16.20 9.95
CA SER A 248 47.45 -15.51 8.74
C SER A 248 46.57 -14.32 8.32
N GLU A 249 45.60 -13.92 9.13
CA GLU A 249 44.66 -12.84 8.81
C GLU A 249 44.77 -11.66 9.77
N ASN A 250 44.57 -10.45 9.24
CA ASN A 250 44.46 -9.24 10.06
C ASN A 250 43.11 -9.18 10.78
N ALA A 251 43.10 -8.66 12.01
CA ALA A 251 41.91 -8.52 12.82
C ALA A 251 40.89 -7.54 12.21
N LYS A 252 39.62 -7.96 12.13
CA LYS A 252 38.51 -7.15 11.61
C LYS A 252 37.29 -7.20 12.53
N PHE A 253 36.47 -6.14 12.49
CA PHE A 253 35.21 -6.04 13.24
C PHE A 253 35.42 -6.27 14.75
N LEU A 254 34.68 -7.22 15.35
CA LEU A 254 34.81 -7.59 16.76
C LEU A 254 36.25 -7.99 17.14
N GLN A 255 37.01 -8.60 16.23
CA GLN A 255 38.37 -9.08 16.51
C GLN A 255 39.35 -7.96 16.88
N THR A 256 39.11 -6.76 16.34
CA THR A 256 40.00 -5.62 16.57
C THR A 256 40.02 -5.21 18.04
N TYR A 257 38.94 -5.44 18.79
CA TYR A 257 38.85 -5.10 20.22
C TYR A 257 39.76 -5.93 21.15
N PHE A 258 40.38 -6.99 20.63
CA PHE A 258 41.23 -7.91 21.39
C PHE A 258 42.72 -7.77 21.05
N ILE A 259 43.10 -6.72 20.31
CA ILE A 259 44.50 -6.35 20.15
C ILE A 259 44.96 -5.71 21.47
N VAL A 260 46.00 -6.27 22.09
CA VAL A 260 46.46 -5.87 23.43
C VAL A 260 47.03 -4.45 23.44
N ASP A 261 47.71 -4.05 22.36
CA ASP A 261 48.35 -2.74 22.24
C ASP A 261 47.39 -1.69 21.65
N GLU A 262 47.14 -0.62 22.41
CA GLU A 262 46.18 0.45 22.05
C GLU A 262 46.54 1.09 20.69
N GLU A 263 47.81 1.37 20.47
CA GLU A 263 48.30 2.05 19.26
C GLU A 263 48.17 1.14 18.03
N ARG A 264 48.45 -0.16 18.17
CA ARG A 264 48.21 -1.17 17.12
C ARG A 264 46.72 -1.37 16.86
N GLU A 265 45.87 -1.33 17.88
CA GLU A 265 44.41 -1.41 17.70
C GLU A 265 43.91 -0.25 16.82
N VAL A 266 44.33 0.97 17.14
CA VAL A 266 43.98 2.17 16.36
C VAL A 266 44.53 2.09 14.94
N ASN A 267 45.80 1.69 14.77
CA ASN A 267 46.41 1.53 13.46
C ASN A 267 45.64 0.50 12.63
N GLN A 268 45.29 -0.64 13.20
CA GLN A 268 44.49 -1.66 12.52
C GLN A 268 43.12 -1.13 12.07
N ARG A 269 42.45 -0.31 12.90
CA ARG A 269 41.18 0.34 12.52
C ARG A 269 41.35 1.31 11.34
N CYS A 270 42.44 2.08 11.34
CA CYS A 270 42.76 3.03 10.27
C CYS A 270 43.18 2.34 8.97
N ASP A 271 43.89 1.22 9.06
CA ASP A 271 44.30 0.40 7.92
C ASP A 271 43.08 -0.29 7.28
N ASN A 272 42.15 -0.75 8.11
CA ASN A 272 40.91 -1.38 7.64
C ASN A 272 39.96 -0.40 6.94
N ILE A 273 39.97 0.90 7.32
CA ILE A 273 39.01 1.90 6.84
C ILE A 273 39.71 3.20 6.43
N SER A 274 39.73 3.48 5.13
CA SER A 274 40.39 4.69 4.61
C SER A 274 39.61 5.99 4.80
N GLY A 275 40.34 7.10 4.91
CA GLY A 275 39.78 8.46 4.98
C GLY A 275 39.14 8.82 6.33
N VAL A 276 39.57 8.16 7.41
CA VAL A 276 39.35 8.58 8.81
C VAL A 276 40.62 9.24 9.34
N ARG A 277 40.48 10.10 10.35
CA ARG A 277 41.62 10.66 11.10
C ARG A 277 41.94 9.81 12.34
N ARG A 278 43.21 9.49 12.52
CA ARG A 278 43.73 8.60 13.56
C ARG A 278 43.46 9.09 14.98
N ASP A 279 43.65 10.38 15.23
CA ASP A 279 43.38 11.05 16.51
C ASP A 279 41.92 10.88 16.94
N ILE A 280 40.97 11.05 16.01
CA ILE A 280 39.54 10.85 16.29
C ILE A 280 39.25 9.37 16.60
N VAL A 281 39.88 8.44 15.89
CA VAL A 281 39.73 7.00 16.15
C VAL A 281 40.26 6.63 17.55
N LEU A 282 41.45 7.10 17.92
CA LEU A 282 42.03 6.86 19.25
C LEU A 282 41.11 7.40 20.36
N ASN A 283 40.64 8.63 20.20
CA ASN A 283 39.76 9.30 21.16
C ASN A 283 38.43 8.55 21.34
N LEU A 284 37.83 8.06 20.25
CA LEU A 284 36.61 7.25 20.32
C LEU A 284 36.86 5.85 20.89
N GLN A 285 38.00 5.23 20.59
CA GLN A 285 38.37 3.92 21.11
C GLN A 285 38.44 3.93 22.63
N ARG A 286 39.17 4.90 23.21
CA ARG A 286 39.26 5.09 24.66
C ARG A 286 37.88 5.23 25.30
N MET A 287 37.04 6.10 24.72
CA MET A 287 35.68 6.31 25.21
C MET A 287 34.83 5.03 25.13
N PHE A 288 34.90 4.26 24.04
CA PHE A 288 34.18 3.01 23.91
C PHE A 288 34.66 1.94 24.90
N HIS A 289 35.97 1.79 25.11
CA HIS A 289 36.50 0.84 26.09
C HIS A 289 36.04 1.17 27.52
N GLU A 290 35.94 2.46 27.85
CA GLU A 290 35.48 2.92 29.15
C GLU A 290 33.96 2.81 29.35
N ASN A 291 33.16 3.03 28.30
CA ASN A 291 31.72 3.23 28.46
C ASN A 291 30.84 2.12 27.88
N ASN A 292 31.32 1.35 26.89
CA ASN A 292 30.51 0.35 26.21
C ASN A 292 30.51 -0.99 26.96
N GLN A 293 29.34 -1.40 27.44
CA GLN A 293 29.20 -2.60 28.26
C GLN A 293 29.48 -3.88 27.47
N LEU A 294 29.09 -3.96 26.19
CA LEU A 294 29.36 -5.14 25.36
C LEU A 294 30.87 -5.37 25.22
N ILE A 295 31.65 -4.31 25.01
CA ILE A 295 33.12 -4.41 24.91
C ILE A 295 33.70 -4.99 26.21
N LYS A 296 33.28 -4.47 27.37
CA LYS A 296 33.74 -4.95 28.67
C LYS A 296 33.41 -6.43 28.86
N THR A 297 32.16 -6.80 28.61
CA THR A 297 31.72 -8.20 28.78
C THR A 297 32.44 -9.14 27.82
N PHE A 298 32.71 -8.73 26.58
CA PHE A 298 33.48 -9.53 25.64
C PHE A 298 34.94 -9.72 26.07
N LYS A 299 35.58 -8.68 26.61
CA LYS A 299 36.96 -8.77 27.13
C LYS A 299 37.03 -9.74 28.30
N THR A 300 36.14 -9.59 29.29
CA THR A 300 36.04 -10.52 30.42
C THR A 300 35.76 -11.96 29.96
N ALA A 301 34.81 -12.14 29.03
CA ALA A 301 34.48 -13.47 28.53
C ALA A 301 35.64 -14.15 27.77
N LEU A 302 36.54 -13.37 27.15
CA LEU A 302 37.73 -13.92 26.49
C LEU A 302 38.81 -14.32 27.50
N GLU A 303 38.99 -13.55 28.57
CA GLU A 303 39.93 -13.85 29.66
C GLU A 303 39.53 -15.12 30.41
N ASP A 304 38.22 -15.31 30.64
CA ASP A 304 37.66 -16.45 31.36
C ASP A 304 37.54 -17.73 30.50
N MET A 305 37.96 -17.71 29.23
CA MET A 305 37.78 -18.85 28.32
C MET A 305 38.90 -19.90 28.44
N PRO A 306 38.59 -21.13 28.92
CA PRO A 306 39.61 -22.14 29.21
C PRO A 306 40.19 -22.84 27.98
N SER A 307 39.47 -22.88 26.85
CA SER A 307 39.94 -23.53 25.61
C SER A 307 39.34 -22.90 24.35
N ASP A 308 39.87 -23.29 23.19
CA ASP A 308 39.35 -22.86 21.88
C ASP A 308 38.03 -23.56 21.49
N GLU A 309 37.63 -24.60 22.24
CA GLU A 309 36.33 -25.28 22.09
C GLU A 309 35.19 -24.53 22.78
N CYS A 310 35.52 -23.55 23.63
CA CYS A 310 34.55 -22.69 24.28
C CYS A 310 33.93 -21.68 23.31
N LYS A 311 32.64 -21.41 23.51
CA LYS A 311 31.83 -20.47 22.75
C LYS A 311 31.32 -19.38 23.68
N VAL A 312 31.39 -18.15 23.21
CA VAL A 312 30.74 -17.00 23.83
C VAL A 312 29.35 -16.85 23.25
N VAL A 313 28.34 -16.84 24.10
CA VAL A 313 26.93 -16.78 23.71
C VAL A 313 26.30 -15.51 24.25
N ILE A 314 25.82 -14.64 23.37
CA ILE A 314 25.00 -13.49 23.74
C ILE A 314 23.54 -13.94 23.72
N CYS A 315 22.96 -14.06 24.92
CA CYS A 315 21.62 -14.59 25.11
C CYS A 315 20.57 -13.61 24.56
N ALA A 316 19.68 -14.08 23.69
CA ALA A 316 18.60 -13.26 23.16
C ALA A 316 17.59 -12.86 24.25
N ASP A 317 17.38 -13.72 25.24
CA ASP A 317 16.45 -13.54 26.35
C ASP A 317 17.20 -13.43 27.68
N ARG A 318 16.98 -12.34 28.45
CA ARG A 318 17.46 -12.24 29.83
C ARG A 318 16.58 -13.13 30.70
N ARG A 319 17.18 -13.97 31.54
CA ARG A 319 16.44 -14.59 32.64
C ARG A 319 16.10 -13.53 33.70
N PRO A 320 14.84 -13.40 34.17
CA PRO A 320 14.47 -12.41 35.17
C PRO A 320 15.23 -12.62 36.48
N VAL A 321 15.58 -11.53 37.16
CA VAL A 321 16.12 -11.57 38.52
C VAL A 321 15.03 -12.11 39.46
N GLY A 322 15.29 -13.24 40.12
CA GLY A 322 14.41 -13.83 41.14
C GLY A 322 13.92 -15.27 40.90
N GLU A 323 14.39 -16.00 39.89
CA GLU A 323 14.16 -17.45 39.79
C GLU A 323 15.12 -18.25 40.68
N HIS A 324 14.62 -19.36 41.27
CA HIS A 324 15.19 -20.02 42.45
C HIS A 324 16.59 -20.63 42.26
N GLU A 325 17.49 -20.27 43.19
CA GLU A 325 18.97 -20.41 43.21
C GLU A 325 19.59 -21.84 43.21
N ARG A 326 18.85 -22.95 43.11
CA ARG A 326 19.40 -24.28 43.53
C ARG A 326 19.65 -25.32 42.44
N ARG A 327 20.13 -24.98 41.23
CA ARG A 327 20.53 -26.07 40.30
C ARG A 327 21.85 -25.96 39.55
N PHE A 328 22.45 -24.79 39.32
CA PHE A 328 23.80 -24.69 38.76
C PHE A 328 24.48 -23.39 39.20
N ASN A 329 25.71 -23.48 39.70
CA ASN A 329 26.54 -22.33 40.06
C ASN A 329 26.92 -21.57 38.78
N ASN A 330 26.55 -20.28 38.65
CA ASN A 330 27.25 -19.33 37.77
C ASN A 330 27.03 -17.87 38.24
N PRO A 331 27.94 -16.93 37.87
CA PRO A 331 28.12 -15.64 38.53
C PRO A 331 27.02 -14.63 38.20
N GLN A 332 26.96 -13.61 39.05
CA GLN A 332 25.98 -12.52 38.97
C GLN A 332 26.03 -11.82 37.59
N ILE A 333 24.86 -11.71 36.95
CA ILE A 333 24.56 -10.80 35.84
C ILE A 333 25.46 -10.99 34.60
N ASN A 334 25.21 -11.97 33.74
CA ASN A 334 25.91 -12.02 32.45
C ASN A 334 24.96 -12.23 31.27
N GLU A 335 24.83 -11.17 30.46
CA GLU A 335 24.17 -11.15 29.13
C GLU A 335 24.96 -11.96 28.08
N VAL A 336 26.22 -12.24 28.41
CA VAL A 336 27.19 -12.99 27.61
C VAL A 336 27.70 -14.15 28.46
N ALA A 337 27.46 -15.38 28.03
CA ALA A 337 27.86 -16.60 28.74
C ALA A 337 28.94 -17.37 27.98
N ILE A 338 29.80 -18.10 28.70
CA ILE A 338 30.76 -19.03 28.12
C ILE A 338 30.17 -20.44 28.20
N ILE A 339 30.10 -21.14 27.07
CA ILE A 339 29.50 -22.47 26.94
C ILE A 339 30.47 -23.42 26.21
N ILE A 340 30.42 -24.72 26.53
CA ILE A 340 31.23 -25.77 25.87
C ILE A 340 30.60 -26.18 24.54
N ALA A 341 31.42 -26.52 23.54
CA ALA A 341 30.94 -27.05 22.27
C ALA A 341 30.05 -28.30 22.45
N GLY A 342 28.78 -28.20 22.02
CA GLY A 342 27.80 -29.30 22.08
C GLY A 342 26.55 -29.00 22.91
N SER A 343 26.55 -27.92 23.70
CA SER A 343 25.38 -27.47 24.45
C SER A 343 24.33 -26.78 23.55
N ASP A 344 23.05 -27.00 23.85
CA ASP A 344 21.93 -26.38 23.14
C ASP A 344 21.93 -24.85 23.36
N CYS A 345 21.93 -24.09 22.26
CA CYS A 345 21.77 -22.63 22.25
C CYS A 345 20.43 -22.28 21.56
N ASP A 346 19.78 -21.18 21.95
CA ASP A 346 18.56 -20.73 21.27
C ASP A 346 18.90 -20.27 19.84
N ARG A 347 17.94 -20.41 18.92
CA ARG A 347 18.07 -19.96 17.53
C ARG A 347 18.33 -18.46 17.37
N ARG A 348 17.98 -17.64 18.37
CA ARG A 348 18.21 -16.19 18.35
C ARG A 348 19.51 -15.78 19.05
N ASP A 349 20.17 -16.69 19.75
CA ASP A 349 21.42 -16.39 20.44
C ASP A 349 22.54 -16.12 19.44
N ILE A 350 23.49 -15.26 19.83
CA ILE A 350 24.66 -14.97 19.02
C ILE A 350 25.80 -15.80 19.59
N VAL A 351 26.23 -16.80 18.82
CA VAL A 351 27.27 -17.74 19.26
C VAL A 351 28.58 -17.39 18.57
N ILE A 352 29.61 -17.10 19.36
CA ILE A 352 30.91 -16.66 18.86
C ILE A 352 31.98 -17.61 19.38
N GLN A 353 32.75 -18.20 18.47
CA GLN A 353 33.89 -19.06 18.84
C GLN A 353 35.13 -18.22 19.12
N LYS A 354 36.04 -18.74 19.94
CA LYS A 354 37.35 -18.12 20.17
C LYS A 354 38.17 -17.98 18.87
N ARG A 355 38.30 -19.06 18.09
CA ARG A 355 38.83 -19.08 16.72
C ARG A 355 37.96 -19.96 15.83
N GLY A 356 37.65 -19.51 14.61
CA GLY A 356 36.85 -20.30 13.67
C GLY A 356 36.67 -19.59 12.33
N GLY A 357 36.70 -20.34 11.22
CA GLY A 357 36.59 -19.79 9.86
C GLY A 357 35.15 -19.49 9.40
N SER A 358 34.13 -19.85 10.19
CA SER A 358 32.73 -19.69 9.80
C SER A 358 32.13 -18.37 10.28
N LEU A 359 31.41 -17.67 9.41
CA LEU A 359 30.65 -16.47 9.76
C LEU A 359 29.23 -16.84 10.19
N GLN A 360 28.81 -16.36 11.37
CA GLN A 360 27.47 -16.59 11.90
C GLN A 360 26.55 -15.41 11.61
N ARG A 361 25.32 -15.70 11.13
CA ARG A 361 24.29 -14.68 10.93
C ARG A 361 23.67 -14.31 12.26
N ILE A 362 23.53 -13.02 12.51
CA ILE A 362 22.86 -12.50 13.71
C ILE A 362 21.37 -12.35 13.42
N SER A 363 20.53 -12.84 14.34
CA SER A 363 19.09 -12.64 14.28
C SER A 363 18.72 -11.17 14.46
N GLU A 364 17.90 -10.64 13.55
CA GLU A 364 17.36 -9.27 13.59
C GLU A 364 16.52 -8.98 14.84
N THR A 365 16.15 -10.02 15.58
CA THR A 365 15.32 -9.98 16.79
C THR A 365 16.13 -10.13 18.08
N ASN A 366 17.45 -10.28 17.97
CA ASN A 366 18.34 -10.25 19.12
C ASN A 366 18.46 -8.82 19.68
N ARG A 367 18.40 -8.67 21.00
CA ARG A 367 18.47 -7.38 21.71
C ARG A 367 19.73 -6.57 21.36
N SER A 368 20.87 -7.22 21.14
CA SER A 368 22.16 -6.57 20.88
C SER A 368 22.39 -6.29 19.39
N TYR A 369 21.45 -6.64 18.50
CA TYR A 369 21.60 -6.52 17.04
C TYR A 369 22.03 -5.11 16.61
N ASP A 370 21.37 -4.09 17.17
CA ASP A 370 21.63 -2.70 16.79
C ASP A 370 22.96 -2.20 17.36
N ALA A 371 23.26 -2.54 18.61
CA ALA A 371 24.46 -2.10 19.30
C ALA A 371 25.74 -2.67 18.69
N LEU A 372 25.69 -3.93 18.25
CA LEU A 372 26.81 -4.57 17.56
C LEU A 372 27.12 -3.92 16.19
N GLN A 373 26.10 -3.42 15.49
CA GLN A 373 26.26 -2.83 14.16
C GLN A 373 26.48 -1.31 14.17
N TYR A 374 25.87 -0.59 15.13
CA TYR A 374 25.90 0.87 15.22
C TYR A 374 26.46 1.38 16.55
N PRO A 375 27.72 1.08 16.92
CA PRO A 375 28.28 1.52 18.21
C PRO A 375 28.27 3.03 18.43
N ILE A 376 28.32 3.85 17.37
CA ILE A 376 28.22 5.31 17.53
C ILE A 376 26.81 5.75 17.95
N ILE A 377 25.77 5.03 17.51
CA ILE A 377 24.39 5.30 17.90
C ILE A 377 24.11 4.70 19.28
N PHE A 378 24.61 3.50 19.56
CA PHE A 378 24.42 2.74 20.80
C PHE A 378 25.74 2.67 21.58
N TRP A 379 26.19 3.83 22.05
CA TRP A 379 27.55 4.00 22.57
C TRP A 379 27.80 3.26 23.89
N GLN A 380 26.75 3.00 24.67
CA GLN A 380 26.82 2.19 25.89
C GLN A 380 26.76 0.69 25.60
N GLY A 381 26.49 0.29 24.36
CA GLY A 381 26.18 -1.10 24.03
C GLY A 381 24.77 -1.50 24.47
N GLU A 382 23.86 -0.55 24.59
CA GLU A 382 22.54 -0.75 25.16
C GLU A 382 21.58 -1.55 24.24
N ASP A 383 20.60 -2.22 24.86
CA ASP A 383 19.64 -3.08 24.16
C ASP A 383 18.76 -2.29 23.15
N GLY A 384 18.70 -2.83 21.93
CA GLY A 384 17.71 -2.49 20.92
C GLY A 384 16.35 -3.16 21.17
N TYR A 385 15.55 -3.31 20.11
CA TYR A 385 14.25 -3.99 20.24
C TYR A 385 14.41 -5.49 20.54
N ASN A 386 13.59 -6.00 21.44
CA ASN A 386 13.38 -7.42 21.69
C ASN A 386 11.91 -7.72 22.01
N PHE A 387 11.53 -8.99 22.00
CA PHE A 387 10.13 -9.41 22.17
C PHE A 387 9.58 -9.22 23.58
N ASP A 388 10.40 -8.97 24.60
CA ASP A 388 9.95 -8.93 25.99
C ASP A 388 9.58 -7.52 26.45
N VAL A 389 9.68 -6.54 25.57
CA VAL A 389 9.22 -5.18 25.82
C VAL A 389 7.68 -5.18 25.87
N MET A 390 7.12 -5.08 27.09
CA MET A 390 5.68 -5.04 27.31
C MET A 390 5.09 -3.65 27.15
N GLN A 391 3.85 -3.56 26.67
CA GLN A 391 3.12 -2.29 26.66
C GLN A 391 2.79 -1.86 28.08
N CYS A 392 2.73 -0.56 28.31
CA CYS A 392 2.25 0.00 29.56
C CYS A 392 0.72 0.21 29.50
N ILE A 393 0.06 0.16 30.64
CA ILE A 393 -1.30 0.68 30.77
C ILE A 393 -1.19 2.21 30.90
N PRO A 394 -1.81 3.01 30.00
CA PRO A 394 -1.69 4.47 30.07
C PRO A 394 -2.14 5.01 31.43
N ASN A 395 -1.36 5.93 32.01
CA ASN A 395 -1.58 6.50 33.34
C ASN A 395 -1.49 5.51 34.52
N SER A 396 -0.90 4.33 34.31
CA SER A 396 -0.58 3.36 35.37
C SER A 396 0.89 2.99 35.30
N GLU A 397 1.43 2.51 36.42
CA GLU A 397 2.76 1.91 36.49
C GLU A 397 2.75 0.43 36.06
N SER A 398 1.57 -0.17 35.90
CA SER A 398 1.42 -1.57 35.50
C SER A 398 1.64 -1.79 34.01
N THR A 399 2.23 -2.94 33.69
CA THR A 399 2.36 -3.45 32.32
C THR A 399 1.07 -4.13 31.85
N SER A 400 0.84 -4.10 30.55
CA SER A 400 -0.22 -4.81 29.84
C SER A 400 0.25 -6.21 29.47
N THR A 401 -0.68 -7.11 29.12
CA THR A 401 -0.38 -8.42 28.56
C THR A 401 0.10 -8.38 27.10
N LYS A 402 0.06 -7.21 26.45
CA LYS A 402 0.47 -7.04 25.05
C LYS A 402 1.92 -6.56 24.96
N LYS A 403 2.66 -7.09 24.00
CA LYS A 403 4.03 -6.67 23.66
C LYS A 403 4.03 -5.38 22.84
N VAL A 404 5.08 -4.57 22.99
CA VAL A 404 5.38 -3.44 22.10
C VAL A 404 5.84 -4.02 20.77
N SER A 405 5.30 -3.54 19.65
CA SER A 405 5.78 -3.94 18.32
C SER A 405 7.07 -3.19 17.95
N MET A 406 7.96 -3.81 17.18
CA MET A 406 9.21 -3.20 16.70
C MET A 406 9.00 -1.80 16.07
N MET A 407 7.98 -1.64 15.22
CA MET A 407 7.62 -0.35 14.62
C MET A 407 7.33 0.74 15.67
N ASN A 408 6.54 0.41 16.70
CA ASN A 408 6.23 1.34 17.80
C ASN A 408 7.47 1.66 18.67
N PHE A 409 8.39 0.70 18.83
CA PHE A 409 9.64 0.91 19.56
C PHE A 409 10.51 1.96 18.86
N TYR A 410 10.78 1.80 17.57
CA TYR A 410 11.62 2.75 16.85
C TYR A 410 10.91 4.06 16.54
N ALA A 411 9.60 4.05 16.29
CA ALA A 411 8.80 5.27 16.19
C ALA A 411 8.94 6.12 17.47
N TYR A 412 8.98 5.50 18.66
CA TYR A 412 9.23 6.21 19.92
C TYR A 412 10.65 6.79 19.98
N ARG A 413 11.67 6.04 19.56
CA ARG A 413 13.09 6.45 19.62
C ARG A 413 13.43 7.63 18.71
N ILE A 414 12.76 7.76 17.57
CA ILE A 414 13.00 8.85 16.61
C ILE A 414 12.18 10.13 16.87
N MET A 415 11.47 10.22 17.99
CA MET A 415 10.77 11.46 18.39
C MET A 415 11.69 12.41 19.17
N ILE A 416 11.58 13.70 18.87
CA ILE A 416 12.18 14.77 19.67
C ILE A 416 11.35 14.99 20.93
N ARG A 417 11.99 15.18 22.09
CA ARG A 417 11.36 15.47 23.39
C ARG A 417 12.02 16.67 24.04
N ASN A 418 11.24 17.46 24.77
CA ASN A 418 11.78 18.55 25.58
C ASN A 418 12.70 17.96 26.66
N ASN A 419 13.93 18.44 26.75
CA ASN A 419 14.96 18.05 27.73
C ASN A 419 15.73 16.76 27.46
N SER A 420 15.77 16.26 26.21
CA SER A 420 16.65 15.13 25.86
C SER A 420 17.38 15.36 24.54
N PHE A 421 18.70 15.18 24.52
CA PHE A 421 19.48 15.19 23.29
C PHE A 421 19.24 13.89 22.51
N ASN A 422 18.54 13.97 21.38
CA ASN A 422 18.33 12.81 20.53
C ASN A 422 19.54 12.59 19.60
N HIS A 423 20.58 11.94 20.12
CA HIS A 423 21.80 11.66 19.38
C HIS A 423 21.57 10.80 18.13
N ILE A 424 20.52 9.95 18.12
CA ILE A 424 20.15 9.13 16.96
C ILE A 424 19.86 10.03 15.74
N LEU A 425 19.04 11.08 15.91
CA LEU A 425 18.69 12.00 14.82
C LEU A 425 19.87 12.91 14.40
N ASN A 426 20.85 13.09 15.27
CA ASN A 426 22.06 13.88 14.99
C ASN A 426 23.16 13.08 14.27
N ALA A 427 22.98 11.77 14.09
CA ALA A 427 23.95 10.91 13.41
C ALA A 427 23.95 11.03 11.86
N ARG A 428 23.17 11.94 11.27
CA ARG A 428 23.14 12.30 9.83
C ARG A 428 23.11 11.08 8.89
N GLN A 429 24.14 10.88 8.08
CA GLN A 429 24.20 9.77 7.12
C GLN A 429 24.24 8.39 7.81
N LEU A 430 24.71 8.30 9.06
CA LEU A 430 24.61 7.06 9.84
C LEU A 430 23.15 6.79 10.27
N PHE A 431 22.39 7.83 10.63
CA PHE A 431 20.95 7.71 10.87
C PHE A 431 20.22 7.18 9.63
N HIS A 432 20.60 7.59 8.43
CA HIS A 432 20.01 7.07 7.19
C HIS A 432 20.23 5.56 7.01
N GLN A 433 21.44 5.08 7.29
CA GLN A 433 21.75 3.66 7.22
C GLN A 433 20.96 2.89 8.29
N PHE A 434 20.99 3.39 9.52
CA PHE A 434 20.28 2.81 10.66
C PHE A 434 18.76 2.72 10.41
N ILE A 435 18.10 3.78 9.95
CA ILE A 435 16.65 3.76 9.79
C ILE A 435 16.18 2.86 8.64
N VAL A 436 17.00 2.73 7.58
CA VAL A 436 16.75 1.76 6.49
C VAL A 436 16.84 0.34 7.01
N ASP A 437 17.84 0.06 7.84
CA ASP A 437 18.02 -1.23 8.49
C ASP A 437 16.86 -1.55 9.44
N VAL A 438 16.50 -0.61 10.31
CA VAL A 438 15.31 -0.69 11.18
C VAL A 438 14.04 -1.03 10.39
N TYR A 439 13.78 -0.34 9.27
CA TYR A 439 12.61 -0.66 8.45
C TYR A 439 12.72 -2.05 7.80
N ALA A 440 13.91 -2.44 7.34
CA ALA A 440 14.14 -3.79 6.82
C ALA A 440 13.86 -4.86 7.90
N LYS A 441 14.27 -4.65 9.15
CA LYS A 441 13.97 -5.51 10.30
C LYS A 441 12.46 -5.60 10.57
N ILE A 442 11.77 -4.46 10.64
CA ILE A 442 10.31 -4.40 10.85
C ILE A 442 9.58 -5.17 9.74
N GLU A 443 10.01 -4.99 8.49
CA GLU A 443 9.39 -5.68 7.37
C GLU A 443 9.70 -7.18 7.39
N ALA A 444 10.94 -7.58 7.70
CA ALA A 444 11.35 -8.97 7.85
C ALA A 444 10.56 -9.69 8.94
N GLU A 445 10.32 -9.06 10.10
CA GLU A 445 9.47 -9.61 11.18
C GLU A 445 8.04 -9.87 10.68
N ARG A 446 7.45 -8.92 9.95
CA ARG A 446 6.09 -9.06 9.39
C ARG A 446 6.00 -10.16 8.34
N LEU A 447 7.01 -10.26 7.47
CA LEU A 447 7.09 -11.29 6.44
C LEU A 447 7.34 -12.67 7.04
N LEU A 448 8.17 -12.76 8.08
CA LEU A 448 8.40 -13.99 8.83
C LEU A 448 7.12 -14.45 9.52
N TYR A 449 6.35 -13.54 10.12
CA TYR A 449 5.03 -13.86 10.68
C TYR A 449 4.12 -14.48 9.62
N ILE A 450 4.06 -13.90 8.41
CA ILE A 450 3.28 -14.44 7.30
C ILE A 450 3.77 -15.84 6.95
N ARG A 451 5.08 -16.06 6.81
CA ARG A 451 5.67 -17.36 6.48
C ARG A 451 5.41 -18.43 7.54
N LEU A 452 5.54 -18.08 8.83
CA LEU A 452 5.36 -19.03 9.95
C LEU A 452 3.90 -19.31 10.28
N ASN A 453 2.98 -18.40 9.93
CA ASN A 453 1.55 -18.55 10.22
C ASN A 453 0.75 -18.96 8.98
N GLN A 454 1.39 -19.52 7.94
CA GLN A 454 0.68 -20.02 6.77
C GLN A 454 -0.44 -21.01 7.13
N ASN A 455 -0.27 -21.83 8.17
CA ASN A 455 -1.31 -22.74 8.67
C ASN A 455 -2.61 -22.03 9.12
N LYS A 456 -2.53 -20.77 9.58
CA LYS A 456 -3.68 -19.92 9.93
C LYS A 456 -4.17 -19.06 8.77
N LEU A 457 -3.36 -18.96 7.72
CA LEU A 457 -3.61 -18.21 6.49
C LEU A 457 -3.96 -19.14 5.32
N ARG A 458 -4.03 -20.48 5.56
CA ARG A 458 -4.47 -21.48 4.59
C ARG A 458 -5.84 -21.06 4.06
N SER A 459 -5.97 -21.04 2.75
CA SER A 459 -7.22 -20.68 2.10
C SER A 459 -7.46 -21.59 0.91
N GLU A 460 -8.65 -22.15 0.82
CA GLU A 460 -9.07 -23.03 -0.28
C GLU A 460 -10.53 -22.71 -0.64
N GLU A 461 -11.01 -23.16 -1.81
CA GLU A 461 -12.44 -23.15 -2.10
C GLU A 461 -13.18 -24.10 -1.15
N TYR A 462 -14.31 -23.64 -0.61
CA TYR A 462 -15.08 -24.39 0.38
C TYR A 462 -15.50 -25.77 -0.11
N ILE A 463 -15.84 -25.90 -1.40
CA ILE A 463 -16.18 -27.20 -1.99
C ILE A 463 -15.00 -28.18 -1.94
N HIS A 464 -13.78 -27.75 -2.26
CA HIS A 464 -12.59 -28.61 -2.17
C HIS A 464 -12.27 -28.98 -0.71
N LEU A 465 -12.45 -28.06 0.25
CA LEU A 465 -12.30 -28.38 1.67
C LEU A 465 -13.33 -29.42 2.12
N LYS A 466 -14.59 -29.24 1.74
CA LYS A 466 -15.68 -30.15 2.09
C LYS A 466 -15.44 -31.55 1.52
N ASP A 467 -15.01 -31.64 0.26
CA ASP A 467 -14.70 -32.92 -0.39
C ASP A 467 -13.48 -33.60 0.23
N ALA A 468 -12.45 -32.84 0.59
CA ALA A 468 -11.27 -33.36 1.26
C ALA A 468 -11.57 -33.90 2.67
N VAL A 469 -12.42 -33.19 3.43
CA VAL A 469 -12.91 -33.65 4.74
C VAL A 469 -13.75 -34.91 4.60
N ALA A 470 -14.62 -34.97 3.58
CA ALA A 470 -15.48 -36.13 3.34
C ALA A 470 -14.73 -37.38 2.85
N THR A 471 -13.53 -37.22 2.27
CA THR A 471 -12.72 -38.31 1.71
C THR A 471 -11.53 -38.71 2.59
N GLU A 472 -11.45 -38.21 3.83
CA GLU A 472 -10.36 -38.47 4.81
C GLU A 472 -8.94 -38.23 4.27
N LYS A 473 -8.78 -37.38 3.24
CA LYS A 473 -7.46 -37.03 2.70
C LYS A 473 -6.67 -36.20 3.71
N ASN A 474 -5.35 -36.39 3.75
CA ASN A 474 -4.48 -35.63 4.63
C ASN A 474 -4.54 -34.13 4.30
N VAL A 475 -5.16 -33.36 5.21
CA VAL A 475 -5.36 -31.91 5.12
C VAL A 475 -4.04 -31.13 5.01
N ASP A 476 -2.89 -31.76 5.29
CA ASP A 476 -1.56 -31.15 5.16
C ASP A 476 -1.02 -31.06 3.72
N ASP A 477 -1.62 -31.77 2.77
CA ASP A 477 -1.21 -31.76 1.36
C ASP A 477 -1.99 -30.75 0.50
N ILE A 478 -2.96 -30.04 1.09
CA ILE A 478 -3.82 -29.07 0.40
C ILE A 478 -3.35 -27.63 0.68
N GLY A 479 -2.95 -26.90 -0.36
CA GLY A 479 -2.77 -25.43 -0.32
C GLY A 479 -1.40 -24.87 0.08
N LYS A 480 -0.26 -25.51 -0.28
CA LYS A 480 1.09 -24.96 -0.01
C LYS A 480 1.52 -23.87 -1.02
N MET A 481 0.98 -22.67 -0.90
CA MET A 481 1.56 -21.44 -1.47
C MET A 481 1.81 -20.42 -0.35
N VAL A 482 3.03 -19.87 -0.24
CA VAL A 482 3.29 -18.73 0.66
C VAL A 482 2.82 -17.47 -0.04
N ILE A 483 1.57 -17.09 0.24
CA ILE A 483 0.89 -15.97 -0.41
C ILE A 483 1.08 -14.68 0.39
N LEU A 484 1.51 -13.61 -0.27
CA LEU A 484 1.56 -12.27 0.30
C LEU A 484 0.17 -11.60 0.19
N PRO A 485 -0.51 -11.30 1.32
CA PRO A 485 -1.89 -10.83 1.29
C PRO A 485 -2.01 -9.37 0.81
N SER A 486 -3.19 -8.96 0.36
CA SER A 486 -3.51 -7.57 -0.01
C SER A 486 -3.49 -6.59 1.18
N THR A 487 -3.50 -7.10 2.41
CA THR A 487 -3.32 -6.30 3.64
C THR A 487 -1.87 -5.89 3.88
N PHE A 488 -0.91 -6.56 3.24
CA PHE A 488 0.49 -6.20 3.32
C PHE A 488 0.79 -5.04 2.38
N THR A 489 1.31 -3.93 2.92
CA THR A 489 1.48 -2.72 2.12
C THR A 489 2.65 -2.83 1.17
N GLY A 490 2.42 -2.62 -0.13
CA GLY A 490 3.41 -2.84 -1.20
C GLY A 490 3.29 -4.19 -1.88
N SER A 491 2.38 -5.08 -1.43
CA SER A 491 2.17 -6.37 -2.11
C SER A 491 1.54 -6.18 -3.50
N PRO A 492 1.83 -7.06 -4.47
CA PRO A 492 1.20 -7.00 -5.80
C PRO A 492 -0.33 -6.98 -5.74
N ARG A 493 -0.93 -7.76 -4.82
CA ARG A 493 -2.37 -7.77 -4.61
C ARG A 493 -2.89 -6.43 -4.09
N GLN A 494 -2.22 -5.81 -3.11
CA GLN A 494 -2.65 -4.52 -2.61
C GLN A 494 -2.64 -3.47 -3.74
N MET A 495 -1.55 -3.40 -4.52
CA MET A 495 -1.44 -2.45 -5.62
C MET A 495 -2.53 -2.67 -6.68
N HIS A 496 -2.80 -3.94 -7.01
CA HIS A 496 -3.89 -4.31 -7.90
C HIS A 496 -5.26 -3.86 -7.36
N GLU A 497 -5.55 -4.11 -6.08
CA GLU A 497 -6.80 -3.69 -5.44
C GLU A 497 -6.98 -2.16 -5.49
N TYR A 498 -5.93 -1.39 -5.21
CA TYR A 498 -6.01 0.08 -5.29
C TYR A 498 -6.23 0.60 -6.72
N ALA A 499 -5.65 -0.05 -7.72
CA ALA A 499 -5.90 0.30 -9.11
C ALA A 499 -7.35 -0.03 -9.53
N GLN A 500 -7.88 -1.19 -9.10
CA GLN A 500 -9.29 -1.54 -9.33
C GLN A 500 -10.25 -0.60 -8.58
N ASP A 501 -9.87 -0.13 -7.39
CA ASP A 501 -10.62 0.89 -6.65
C ASP A 501 -10.64 2.22 -7.42
N ALA A 502 -9.52 2.64 -8.02
CA ALA A 502 -9.49 3.80 -8.91
C ALA A 502 -10.44 3.63 -10.11
N MET A 503 -10.47 2.44 -10.73
CA MET A 503 -11.42 2.13 -11.80
C MET A 503 -12.88 2.16 -11.35
N THR A 504 -13.15 1.93 -10.06
CA THR A 504 -14.52 2.04 -9.51
C THR A 504 -14.98 3.48 -9.48
N TYR A 505 -14.11 4.44 -9.14
CA TYR A 505 -14.43 5.86 -9.28
C TYR A 505 -14.65 6.24 -10.74
N VAL A 506 -13.83 5.72 -11.66
CA VAL A 506 -14.00 5.98 -13.09
C VAL A 506 -15.36 5.47 -13.60
N ARG A 507 -15.75 4.25 -13.22
CA ARG A 507 -17.05 3.68 -13.58
C ARG A 507 -18.22 4.48 -12.98
N SER A 508 -18.06 4.96 -11.76
CA SER A 508 -19.14 5.63 -11.01
C SER A 508 -19.29 7.11 -11.38
N TYR A 509 -18.18 7.79 -11.69
CA TYR A 509 -18.10 9.25 -11.77
C TYR A 509 -17.43 9.76 -13.07
N GLY A 510 -17.05 8.87 -13.98
CA GLY A 510 -16.34 9.22 -15.22
C GLY A 510 -14.86 9.53 -14.99
N ARG A 511 -14.23 10.25 -15.92
CA ARG A 511 -12.80 10.59 -15.83
C ARG A 511 -12.49 11.62 -14.73
N PRO A 512 -11.29 11.58 -14.13
CA PRO A 512 -10.82 12.67 -13.26
C PRO A 512 -10.69 13.97 -14.05
N ASP A 513 -10.70 15.09 -13.34
CA ASP A 513 -10.54 16.44 -13.92
C ASP A 513 -9.09 16.90 -13.88
N LEU A 514 -8.44 16.70 -12.73
CA LEU A 514 -7.07 17.14 -12.48
C LEU A 514 -6.20 15.98 -12.00
N PHE A 515 -4.99 15.90 -12.56
CA PHE A 515 -3.89 15.09 -12.05
C PHE A 515 -2.81 16.03 -11.52
N ILE A 516 -2.53 15.94 -10.23
CA ILE A 516 -1.64 16.88 -9.54
C ILE A 516 -0.50 16.12 -8.89
N THR A 517 0.73 16.44 -9.26
CA THR A 517 1.93 15.95 -8.56
C THR A 517 2.43 17.02 -7.60
N PHE A 518 2.52 16.71 -6.31
CA PHE A 518 3.04 17.61 -5.27
C PHE A 518 4.31 17.02 -4.66
N THR A 519 5.43 17.71 -4.81
CA THR A 519 6.74 17.27 -4.32
C THR A 519 7.12 18.04 -3.05
N CYS A 520 7.68 17.35 -2.06
CA CYS A 520 8.20 17.96 -0.84
C CYS A 520 9.23 19.06 -1.14
N ASN A 521 9.08 20.23 -0.52
CA ASN A 521 10.08 21.29 -0.56
C ASN A 521 10.92 21.26 0.72
N SER A 522 12.20 20.91 0.58
CA SER A 522 13.15 20.88 1.69
C SER A 522 13.48 22.27 2.27
N ALA A 523 13.10 23.35 1.59
CA ALA A 523 13.34 24.72 2.03
C ALA A 523 12.20 25.34 2.85
N TRP A 524 11.16 24.58 3.19
CA TRP A 524 10.05 25.07 4.02
C TRP A 524 10.54 25.57 5.39
N PRO A 525 9.98 26.69 5.90
CA PRO A 525 10.35 27.24 7.20
C PRO A 525 10.25 26.23 8.34
N GLU A 526 9.19 25.40 8.34
CA GLU A 526 8.96 24.40 9.39
C GLU A 526 10.04 23.31 9.44
N ILE A 527 10.80 23.12 8.35
CA ILE A 527 11.98 22.26 8.36
C ILE A 527 13.17 23.05 8.88
N LYS A 528 13.43 24.22 8.30
CA LYS A 528 14.62 25.04 8.60
C LYS A 528 14.70 25.46 10.07
N GLU A 529 13.57 25.79 10.67
CA GLU A 529 13.45 26.19 12.08
C GLU A 529 13.84 25.06 13.04
N GLU A 530 13.71 23.80 12.62
CA GLU A 530 13.98 22.60 13.43
C GLU A 530 15.35 21.97 13.13
N LEU A 531 16.15 22.57 12.23
CA LEU A 531 17.51 22.14 11.94
C LEU A 531 18.49 22.72 12.96
N SER A 532 19.31 21.86 13.55
CA SER A 532 20.43 22.29 14.40
C SER A 532 21.55 22.93 13.57
N HIS A 533 22.46 23.64 14.23
CA HIS A 533 23.60 24.27 13.58
C HIS A 533 24.38 23.28 12.68
N GLY A 534 24.67 23.69 11.44
CA GLY A 534 25.39 22.87 10.46
C GLY A 534 24.63 21.65 9.91
N GLN A 535 23.35 21.45 10.28
CA GLN A 535 22.48 20.48 9.62
C GLN A 535 21.85 21.06 8.35
N THR A 536 21.56 20.17 7.42
CA THR A 536 20.76 20.44 6.23
C THR A 536 19.48 19.61 6.28
N ALA A 537 18.47 19.98 5.49
CA ALA A 537 17.23 19.20 5.40
C ALA A 537 17.49 17.73 4.98
N THR A 538 18.54 17.48 4.21
CA THR A 538 18.94 16.11 3.83
C THR A 538 19.48 15.29 4.97
N ASP A 539 19.91 15.89 6.08
CA ASP A 539 20.35 15.14 7.27
C ASP A 539 19.17 14.68 8.15
N ARG A 540 17.97 15.27 7.94
CA ARG A 540 16.79 15.15 8.81
C ARG A 540 15.57 14.65 8.05
N HIS A 541 15.66 13.41 7.55
CA HIS A 541 14.57 12.76 6.83
C HIS A 541 13.29 12.58 7.67
N ASP A 542 13.41 12.57 9.00
CA ASP A 542 12.27 12.61 9.92
C ASP A 542 11.47 13.91 9.79
N LEU A 543 12.13 15.06 9.72
CA LEU A 543 11.46 16.35 9.51
C LEU A 543 10.81 16.42 8.13
N LEU A 544 11.53 15.98 7.09
CA LEU A 544 10.99 15.97 5.72
C LEU A 544 9.71 15.13 5.62
N ALA A 545 9.70 13.92 6.19
CA ALA A 545 8.53 13.05 6.17
C ALA A 545 7.37 13.64 6.98
N ARG A 546 7.64 14.14 8.19
CA ARG A 546 6.62 14.71 9.10
C ARG A 546 6.01 15.98 8.52
N VAL A 547 6.81 16.94 8.08
CA VAL A 547 6.32 18.20 7.48
C VAL A 547 5.54 17.91 6.20
N PHE A 548 6.07 17.06 5.30
CA PHE A 548 5.36 16.73 4.06
C PHE A 548 4.02 16.04 4.32
N ARG A 549 3.94 15.14 5.30
CA ARG A 549 2.66 14.52 5.69
C ARG A 549 1.62 15.56 6.10
N GLN A 550 2.01 16.55 6.89
CA GLN A 550 1.11 17.62 7.33
C GLN A 550 0.70 18.52 6.15
N LYS A 551 1.65 18.89 5.29
CA LYS A 551 1.38 19.68 4.08
C LYS A 551 0.46 18.93 3.11
N GLN A 552 0.64 17.61 2.94
CA GLN A 552 -0.25 16.78 2.13
C GLN A 552 -1.69 16.75 2.67
N GLN A 553 -1.88 16.66 4.00
CA GLN A 553 -3.22 16.73 4.60
C GLN A 553 -3.87 18.10 4.37
N LYS A 554 -3.11 19.19 4.54
CA LYS A 554 -3.58 20.54 4.23
C LYS A 554 -3.89 20.71 2.75
N PHE A 555 -3.07 20.17 1.86
CA PHE A 555 -3.24 20.16 0.41
C PHE A 555 -4.57 19.52 0.00
N ILE A 556 -4.88 18.32 0.50
CA ILE A 556 -6.18 17.68 0.25
C ILE A 556 -7.33 18.49 0.83
N ASN A 557 -7.20 19.09 2.02
CA ASN A 557 -8.25 19.96 2.57
C ASN A 557 -8.50 21.21 1.71
N VAL A 558 -7.45 21.84 1.17
CA VAL A 558 -7.59 22.97 0.23
C VAL A 558 -8.36 22.54 -1.01
N LEU A 559 -8.03 21.39 -1.58
CA LEU A 559 -8.71 20.88 -2.78
C LEU A 559 -10.16 20.44 -2.55
N THR A 560 -10.52 20.00 -1.33
CA THR A 560 -11.78 19.26 -1.10
C THR A 560 -12.73 19.90 -0.10
N LYS A 561 -12.26 20.83 0.74
CA LYS A 561 -13.09 21.51 1.74
C LYS A 561 -13.19 23.00 1.48
N MET A 562 -12.22 23.56 0.76
CA MET A 562 -12.20 24.97 0.41
C MET A 562 -12.64 25.21 -1.03
N ASP A 563 -12.93 24.14 -1.77
CA ASP A 563 -13.50 24.17 -3.13
C ASP A 563 -12.77 25.11 -4.08
N VAL A 564 -11.43 25.15 -4.01
CA VAL A 564 -10.61 26.07 -4.81
C VAL A 564 -10.77 25.87 -6.32
N PHE A 565 -11.16 24.68 -6.75
CA PHE A 565 -11.53 24.37 -8.14
C PHE A 565 -12.99 23.94 -8.27
N GLY A 566 -13.83 24.23 -7.28
CA GLY A 566 -15.20 23.73 -7.15
C GLY A 566 -15.29 22.50 -6.24
N GLU A 567 -16.52 22.05 -5.98
CA GLU A 567 -16.77 20.95 -5.05
C GLU A 567 -16.17 19.63 -5.56
N ALA A 568 -15.31 19.00 -4.75
CA ALA A 568 -14.72 17.71 -5.06
C ALA A 568 -15.72 16.57 -4.85
N ARG A 569 -16.08 15.87 -5.92
CA ARG A 569 -16.94 14.68 -5.90
C ARG A 569 -16.22 13.45 -5.33
N CYS A 570 -14.97 13.24 -5.72
CA CYS A 570 -14.12 12.19 -5.17
C CYS A 570 -12.64 12.54 -5.41
N TRP A 571 -11.77 11.90 -4.63
CA TRP A 571 -10.33 12.09 -4.76
C TRP A 571 -9.57 10.85 -4.33
N MET A 572 -8.35 10.72 -4.81
CA MET A 572 -7.38 9.76 -4.29
C MET A 572 -5.97 10.25 -4.49
N TYR A 573 -5.05 9.78 -3.66
CA TYR A 573 -3.63 10.03 -3.88
C TYR A 573 -2.76 8.83 -3.52
N SER A 574 -1.55 8.83 -4.08
CA SER A 574 -0.47 7.89 -3.77
C SER A 574 0.82 8.64 -3.49
N ILE A 575 1.52 8.27 -2.42
CA ILE A 575 2.88 8.74 -2.13
C ILE A 575 3.88 7.81 -2.81
N GLU A 576 4.94 8.37 -3.39
CA GLU A 576 6.08 7.65 -3.91
C GLU A 576 7.35 8.44 -3.54
N TRP A 577 8.50 7.77 -3.57
CA TRP A 577 9.82 8.38 -3.34
C TRP A 577 10.63 8.31 -4.62
N GLN A 578 10.85 9.46 -5.26
CA GLN A 578 11.67 9.53 -6.47
C GLN A 578 13.13 9.18 -6.16
N LYS A 579 13.94 8.92 -7.21
CA LYS A 579 15.36 8.55 -7.10
C LYS A 579 16.25 9.52 -6.30
N ARG A 580 15.76 10.70 -5.90
CA ARG A 580 16.45 11.67 -5.03
C ARG A 580 16.03 11.62 -3.56
N GLY A 581 15.07 10.76 -3.20
CA GLY A 581 14.67 10.47 -1.81
C GLY A 581 13.58 11.37 -1.21
N LEU A 582 13.19 12.47 -1.85
CA LEU A 582 12.09 13.30 -1.35
C LEU A 582 10.73 12.64 -1.62
N PRO A 583 9.78 12.71 -0.66
CA PRO A 583 8.44 12.21 -0.86
C PRO A 583 7.69 13.10 -1.84
N HIS A 584 6.90 12.49 -2.70
CA HIS A 584 6.01 13.17 -3.64
C HIS A 584 4.66 12.46 -3.66
N SER A 585 3.59 13.22 -3.87
CA SER A 585 2.24 12.68 -4.00
C SER A 585 1.72 12.85 -5.42
N HIS A 586 1.02 11.82 -5.91
CA HIS A 586 0.24 11.85 -7.13
C HIS A 586 -1.23 11.86 -6.75
N ASN A 587 -1.93 12.93 -7.09
CA ASN A 587 -3.29 13.21 -6.63
C ASN A 587 -4.24 13.25 -7.83
N LEU A 588 -5.43 12.68 -7.66
CA LEU A 588 -6.52 12.77 -8.60
C LEU A 588 -7.74 13.37 -7.96
N ILE A 589 -8.34 14.31 -8.69
CA ILE A 589 -9.52 15.04 -8.25
C ILE A 589 -10.61 14.90 -9.32
N TRP A 590 -11.81 14.51 -8.89
CA TRP A 590 -13.03 14.60 -9.67
C TRP A 590 -13.86 15.73 -9.07
N LEU A 591 -14.22 16.69 -9.88
CA LEU A 591 -15.09 17.78 -9.50
C LEU A 591 -16.54 17.42 -9.83
N LYS A 592 -17.49 17.95 -9.06
CA LYS A 592 -18.91 17.85 -9.40
C LYS A 592 -19.22 18.63 -10.67
N GLU A 593 -18.76 19.88 -10.72
CA GLU A 593 -18.76 20.72 -11.90
C GLU A 593 -17.43 20.58 -12.64
N LYS A 594 -17.50 20.17 -13.90
CA LYS A 594 -16.31 19.84 -14.71
C LYS A 594 -15.66 21.11 -15.23
N ILE A 595 -14.32 21.14 -15.27
CA ILE A 595 -13.57 22.23 -15.92
C ILE A 595 -13.78 22.13 -17.44
N HIS A 596 -14.33 23.19 -18.03
CA HIS A 596 -14.54 23.31 -19.47
C HIS A 596 -13.23 23.63 -20.19
N SER A 597 -13.14 23.31 -21.48
CA SER A 597 -11.91 23.53 -22.27
C SER A 597 -11.49 25.00 -22.34
N THR A 598 -12.44 25.93 -22.27
CA THR A 598 -12.19 27.38 -22.25
C THR A 598 -11.64 27.88 -20.92
N GLN A 599 -11.78 27.11 -19.85
CA GLN A 599 -11.36 27.50 -18.49
C GLN A 599 -10.00 26.89 -18.09
N ILE A 600 -9.36 26.12 -18.97
CA ILE A 600 -8.09 25.46 -18.65
C ILE A 600 -7.02 26.48 -18.30
N ASP A 601 -6.93 27.57 -19.07
CA ASP A 601 -5.93 28.62 -18.88
C ASP A 601 -6.18 29.48 -17.62
N ASP A 602 -7.41 29.44 -17.06
CA ASP A 602 -7.73 30.09 -15.79
C ASP A 602 -7.14 29.34 -14.60
N VAL A 603 -7.00 28.02 -14.73
CA VAL A 603 -6.60 27.10 -13.65
C VAL A 603 -5.14 26.67 -13.76
N ILE A 604 -4.65 26.48 -14.99
CA ILE A 604 -3.35 25.91 -15.31
C ILE A 604 -2.55 26.88 -16.18
N SER A 605 -1.36 27.24 -15.73
CA SER A 605 -0.38 28.01 -16.49
C SER A 605 0.83 27.15 -16.82
N ALA A 606 1.39 27.38 -18.00
CA ALA A 606 2.70 26.86 -18.40
C ALA A 606 3.64 27.99 -18.83
N GLU A 607 3.47 29.17 -18.21
CA GLU A 607 4.18 30.41 -18.53
C GLU A 607 4.91 30.96 -17.29
N PHE A 608 5.98 31.74 -17.52
CA PHE A 608 6.56 32.58 -16.49
C PHE A 608 5.58 33.69 -16.09
N PRO A 609 5.28 33.86 -14.78
CA PRO A 609 4.56 35.03 -14.30
C PRO A 609 5.36 36.30 -14.56
N ASN A 610 4.66 37.40 -14.84
CA ASN A 610 5.30 38.71 -14.93
C ASN A 610 5.90 39.08 -13.55
N PRO A 611 7.23 39.27 -13.45
CA PRO A 611 7.89 39.56 -12.17
C PRO A 611 7.49 40.91 -11.56
N GLU A 612 6.99 41.87 -12.34
CA GLU A 612 6.49 43.15 -11.83
C GLU A 612 5.11 43.02 -11.16
N VAL A 613 4.31 42.05 -11.62
CA VAL A 613 2.95 41.82 -11.11
C VAL A 613 2.93 40.80 -9.98
N ASP A 614 3.69 39.71 -10.13
CA ASP A 614 3.76 38.62 -9.15
C ASP A 614 5.20 38.13 -8.95
N PRO A 615 6.05 38.93 -8.29
CA PRO A 615 7.46 38.60 -8.08
C PRO A 615 7.62 37.28 -7.31
N VAL A 616 6.72 37.01 -6.35
CA VAL A 616 6.78 35.80 -5.50
C VAL A 616 6.53 34.55 -6.35
N LEU A 617 5.45 34.53 -7.15
CA LEU A 617 5.17 33.38 -8.01
C LEU A 617 6.24 33.23 -9.09
N SER A 618 6.74 34.34 -9.65
CA SER A 618 7.83 34.32 -10.65
C SER A 618 9.07 33.62 -10.08
N ASP A 619 9.45 33.95 -8.85
CA ASP A 619 10.55 33.33 -8.12
C ASP A 619 10.33 31.82 -7.86
N ILE A 620 9.11 31.44 -7.48
CA ILE A 620 8.74 30.03 -7.27
C ILE A 620 8.84 29.26 -8.58
N VAL A 621 8.23 29.77 -9.65
CA VAL A 621 8.25 29.13 -10.97
C VAL A 621 9.68 28.96 -11.47
N LYS A 622 10.51 30.01 -11.31
CA LYS A 622 11.93 29.98 -11.66
C LYS A 622 12.74 28.92 -10.90
N LYS A 623 12.42 28.67 -9.64
CA LYS A 623 13.16 27.71 -8.80
C LYS A 623 12.64 26.28 -8.93
N SER A 624 11.33 26.10 -9.10
CA SER A 624 10.68 24.80 -8.94
C SER A 624 9.81 24.33 -10.09
N MET A 625 9.46 25.16 -11.08
CA MET A 625 8.57 24.76 -12.19
C MET A 625 9.27 24.76 -13.56
N ILE A 626 10.60 24.67 -13.59
CA ILE A 626 11.37 24.58 -14.84
C ILE A 626 11.82 23.14 -15.06
N HIS A 627 11.59 22.62 -16.27
CA HIS A 627 12.21 21.37 -16.68
C HIS A 627 13.72 21.58 -16.78
N GLY A 628 14.49 20.78 -16.04
CA GLY A 628 15.94 20.93 -16.00
C GLY A 628 16.58 20.91 -17.40
N PRO A 629 17.64 21.71 -17.65
CA PRO A 629 18.26 21.80 -18.97
C PRO A 629 18.61 20.40 -19.51
N CYS A 630 18.11 20.08 -20.71
CA CYS A 630 18.32 18.81 -21.40
C CYS A 630 18.47 19.04 -22.91
N GLY A 631 18.62 17.96 -23.69
CA GLY A 631 18.90 18.09 -25.13
C GLY A 631 20.25 18.75 -25.34
N ASN A 632 20.28 19.78 -26.19
CA ASN A 632 21.51 20.51 -26.53
C ASN A 632 22.18 21.16 -25.31
N PHE A 633 21.41 21.53 -24.28
CA PHE A 633 21.98 22.10 -23.06
C PHE A 633 22.67 21.06 -22.15
N ASN A 634 22.21 19.80 -22.19
CA ASN A 634 22.80 18.72 -21.41
C ASN A 634 22.30 17.34 -21.88
N MET A 635 23.08 16.69 -22.75
CA MET A 635 22.79 15.36 -23.29
C MET A 635 22.83 14.26 -22.21
N ASN A 636 23.52 14.49 -21.10
CA ASN A 636 23.64 13.54 -19.98
C ASN A 636 22.48 13.63 -18.97
N SER A 637 21.44 14.40 -19.29
CA SER A 637 20.28 14.52 -18.40
C SER A 637 19.54 13.19 -18.27
N PRO A 638 19.04 12.80 -17.08
CA PRO A 638 18.33 11.53 -16.88
C PRO A 638 17.06 11.36 -17.72
N CYS A 639 16.52 12.45 -18.28
CA CYS A 639 15.36 12.44 -19.16
C CYS A 639 15.71 12.11 -20.62
N MET A 640 16.98 12.18 -21.02
CA MET A 640 17.41 11.88 -22.39
C MET A 640 17.36 10.37 -22.62
N LYS A 641 16.68 9.98 -23.70
CA LYS A 641 16.60 8.61 -24.20
C LYS A 641 16.72 8.68 -25.72
N ASP A 642 17.60 7.87 -26.29
CA ASP A 642 17.80 7.79 -27.75
C ASP A 642 18.03 9.18 -28.40
N GLY A 643 18.86 10.01 -27.75
CA GLY A 643 19.18 11.37 -28.19
C GLY A 643 18.05 12.41 -28.06
N ARG A 644 16.87 12.03 -27.56
CA ARG A 644 15.71 12.95 -27.39
C ARG A 644 15.24 13.00 -25.94
N CYS A 645 14.65 14.12 -25.55
CA CYS A 645 14.04 14.22 -24.23
C CYS A 645 12.77 13.34 -24.18
N SER A 646 12.77 12.33 -23.32
CA SER A 646 11.60 11.45 -23.09
C SER A 646 10.35 12.19 -22.56
N LYS A 647 10.54 13.43 -22.07
CA LYS A 647 9.48 14.34 -21.62
C LYS A 647 9.07 15.37 -22.68
N LYS A 648 9.61 15.26 -23.90
CA LYS A 648 9.32 16.10 -25.08
C LYS A 648 9.62 17.59 -24.86
N TYR A 649 10.67 17.92 -24.11
CA TYR A 649 11.19 19.28 -24.00
C TYR A 649 12.32 19.52 -25.03
N SER A 650 12.44 20.73 -25.59
CA SER A 650 11.58 21.91 -25.40
C SER A 650 10.17 21.76 -26.00
N ARG A 651 9.16 22.39 -25.39
CA ARG A 651 7.76 22.39 -25.90
C ARG A 651 7.58 23.44 -27.00
N GLN A 652 6.47 23.36 -27.73
CA GLN A 652 6.10 24.37 -28.74
C GLN A 652 5.49 25.61 -28.04
N LEU A 653 5.74 26.80 -28.59
CA LEU A 653 5.07 28.04 -28.17
C LEU A 653 3.68 28.12 -28.82
N LEU A 654 2.69 28.49 -28.04
CA LEU A 654 1.27 28.55 -28.45
C LEU A 654 0.61 29.76 -27.79
N LYS A 655 -0.19 30.52 -28.56
CA LYS A 655 -0.94 31.67 -28.04
C LYS A 655 -2.07 31.30 -27.10
N GLU A 656 -2.67 30.11 -27.29
CA GLU A 656 -3.79 29.60 -26.52
C GLU A 656 -3.68 28.08 -26.36
N THR A 657 -4.32 27.52 -25.34
CA THR A 657 -4.36 26.07 -25.14
C THR A 657 -5.18 25.37 -26.23
N GLN A 658 -4.58 24.37 -26.86
CA GLN A 658 -5.21 23.59 -27.93
C GLN A 658 -5.42 22.13 -27.51
N THR A 659 -6.44 21.46 -28.04
CA THR A 659 -6.59 20.01 -27.83
C THR A 659 -5.63 19.26 -28.75
N GLY A 660 -4.75 18.43 -28.19
CA GLY A 660 -3.85 17.57 -28.95
C GLY A 660 -4.57 16.35 -29.56
N GLU A 661 -3.91 15.70 -30.52
CA GLU A 661 -4.41 14.52 -31.25
C GLU A 661 -4.75 13.33 -30.34
N ASP A 662 -4.04 13.19 -29.21
CA ASP A 662 -4.28 12.15 -28.22
C ASP A 662 -5.28 12.56 -27.13
N GLY A 663 -5.90 13.72 -27.29
CA GLY A 663 -6.82 14.36 -26.36
C GLY A 663 -6.14 15.16 -25.25
N TYR A 664 -4.81 15.11 -25.06
CA TYR A 664 -4.16 15.93 -24.04
C TYR A 664 -4.07 17.40 -24.46
N PRO A 665 -4.26 18.35 -23.54
CA PRO A 665 -4.09 19.77 -23.85
C PRO A 665 -2.62 20.08 -24.18
N LYS A 666 -2.41 20.80 -25.27
CA LYS A 666 -1.17 21.53 -25.56
C LYS A 666 -1.33 22.91 -24.93
N TYR A 667 -0.78 23.09 -23.72
CA TYR A 667 -0.97 24.32 -22.95
C TYR A 667 -0.41 25.56 -23.65
N ARG A 668 -1.08 26.70 -23.42
CA ARG A 668 -0.61 28.03 -23.79
C ARG A 668 0.80 28.30 -23.27
N ARG A 669 1.66 28.79 -24.15
CA ARG A 669 3.06 29.16 -23.92
C ARG A 669 3.41 30.30 -24.87
N ARG A 670 3.09 31.55 -24.52
CA ARG A 670 3.31 32.69 -25.40
C ARG A 670 4.80 32.94 -25.63
N SER A 671 5.15 33.34 -26.85
CA SER A 671 6.47 33.86 -27.18
C SER A 671 6.65 35.25 -26.54
N PRO A 672 7.88 35.78 -26.46
CA PRO A 672 8.09 37.18 -26.06
C PRO A 672 7.32 38.19 -26.93
N GLU A 673 7.21 37.95 -28.23
CA GLU A 673 6.43 38.76 -29.17
C GLU A 673 4.92 38.75 -28.85
N ASP A 674 4.42 37.65 -28.27
CA ASP A 674 3.04 37.50 -27.83
C ASP A 674 2.83 37.89 -26.35
N GLY A 675 3.79 38.57 -25.72
CA GLY A 675 3.72 39.01 -24.32
C GLY A 675 4.13 37.96 -23.28
N GLY A 676 4.80 36.89 -23.70
CA GLY A 676 5.40 35.89 -22.81
C GLY A 676 6.69 36.38 -22.16
N CYS A 677 6.93 36.03 -20.89
CA CYS A 677 8.16 36.40 -20.19
C CYS A 677 9.29 35.36 -20.42
N THR A 678 10.54 35.80 -20.28
CA THR A 678 11.74 34.93 -20.19
C THR A 678 12.35 34.99 -18.80
N ALA A 679 13.22 34.03 -18.48
CA ALA A 679 13.98 34.04 -17.23
C ALA A 679 15.42 33.56 -17.46
N LYS A 680 16.38 34.21 -16.78
CA LYS A 680 17.78 33.74 -16.72
C LYS A 680 17.95 32.72 -15.59
N ILE A 681 18.37 31.51 -15.91
CA ILE A 681 18.68 30.45 -14.93
C ILE A 681 20.18 30.13 -14.91
N SER A 682 20.73 29.85 -13.72
CA SER A 682 22.11 29.38 -13.60
C SER A 682 22.17 27.86 -13.76
N PHE A 683 22.97 27.37 -14.69
CA PHE A 683 23.24 25.95 -14.90
C PHE A 683 24.73 25.72 -15.13
N ARG A 684 25.33 24.87 -14.28
CA ARG A 684 26.79 24.60 -14.28
C ARG A 684 27.66 25.88 -14.23
N GLY A 685 27.23 26.88 -13.47
CA GLY A 685 27.94 28.15 -13.32
C GLY A 685 27.80 29.12 -14.52
N LYS A 686 26.99 28.79 -15.53
CA LYS A 686 26.66 29.69 -16.65
C LYS A 686 25.20 30.14 -16.54
N GLU A 687 24.94 31.40 -16.84
CA GLU A 687 23.56 31.87 -17.02
C GLU A 687 23.05 31.50 -18.41
N ILE A 688 21.85 30.93 -18.46
CA ILE A 688 21.15 30.58 -19.68
C ILE A 688 19.79 31.27 -19.63
N GLU A 689 19.45 32.00 -20.69
CA GLU A 689 18.11 32.53 -20.86
C GLU A 689 17.17 31.45 -21.40
N ILE A 690 16.03 31.28 -20.74
CA ILE A 690 15.02 30.31 -21.13
C ILE A 690 13.64 30.96 -21.23
N ASP A 691 12.86 30.47 -22.19
CA ASP A 691 11.50 30.92 -22.48
C ASP A 691 10.45 29.96 -21.93
N ASN A 692 9.17 30.25 -22.22
CA ASN A 692 8.02 29.45 -21.82
C ASN A 692 8.03 28.01 -22.36
N LYS A 693 8.96 27.60 -23.24
CA LYS A 693 9.04 26.20 -23.72
C LYS A 693 9.51 25.22 -22.64
N TRP A 694 10.09 25.72 -21.56
CA TRP A 694 10.71 24.93 -20.49
C TRP A 694 9.87 24.83 -19.21
N VAL A 695 8.80 25.61 -19.11
CA VAL A 695 7.97 25.68 -17.91
C VAL A 695 7.08 24.43 -17.80
N VAL A 696 7.09 23.79 -16.64
CA VAL A 696 6.22 22.65 -16.32
C VAL A 696 4.83 23.18 -15.95
N PRO A 697 3.71 22.63 -16.47
CA PRO A 697 2.36 23.11 -16.15
C PRO A 697 2.07 23.13 -14.65
N TYR A 698 1.51 24.22 -14.15
CA TYR A 698 1.27 24.44 -12.72
C TYR A 698 -0.02 25.24 -12.50
N SER A 699 -0.54 25.22 -11.27
CA SER A 699 -1.60 26.16 -10.86
C SER A 699 -0.95 27.33 -10.10
N PRO A 700 -1.14 28.58 -10.54
CA PRO A 700 -0.63 29.77 -9.82
C PRO A 700 -0.99 29.77 -8.33
N LEU A 701 -2.26 29.46 -8.03
CA LEU A 701 -2.78 29.37 -6.67
C LEU A 701 -2.02 28.34 -5.82
N LEU A 702 -1.95 27.08 -6.28
CA LEU A 702 -1.36 26.01 -5.49
C LEU A 702 0.15 26.20 -5.30
N SER A 703 0.86 26.62 -6.36
CA SER A 703 2.30 26.89 -6.29
C SER A 703 2.61 28.00 -5.30
N LYS A 704 1.82 29.09 -5.27
CA LYS A 704 1.99 30.18 -4.30
C LYS A 704 1.51 29.84 -2.90
N MET A 705 0.52 28.96 -2.74
CA MET A 705 0.13 28.47 -1.41
C MET A 705 1.25 27.66 -0.75
N PHE A 706 1.80 26.69 -1.48
CA PHE A 706 2.69 25.68 -0.88
C PHE A 706 4.17 25.92 -1.14
N HIS A 707 4.55 26.90 -1.97
CA HIS A 707 5.94 27.21 -2.30
C HIS A 707 6.70 25.93 -2.71
N ALA A 708 6.17 25.15 -3.64
CA ALA A 708 6.70 23.83 -3.95
C ALA A 708 6.56 23.50 -5.44
N HIS A 709 7.28 22.47 -5.89
CA HIS A 709 7.08 21.92 -7.23
C HIS A 709 5.72 21.20 -7.27
N ILE A 710 4.71 21.85 -7.87
CA ILE A 710 3.35 21.32 -8.04
C ILE A 710 2.99 21.31 -9.53
N ASN A 711 3.09 20.14 -10.15
CA ASN A 711 2.69 19.96 -11.54
C ASN A 711 1.18 19.67 -11.60
N VAL A 712 0.44 20.42 -12.40
CA VAL A 712 -1.02 20.26 -12.55
C VAL A 712 -1.33 19.96 -14.02
N GLU A 713 -2.03 18.86 -14.26
CA GLU A 713 -2.40 18.39 -15.59
C GLU A 713 -3.91 18.20 -15.71
N TYR A 714 -4.51 18.76 -16.76
CA TYR A 714 -5.93 18.54 -17.08
C TYR A 714 -6.14 17.17 -17.73
N CYS A 715 -7.05 16.39 -17.16
CA CYS A 715 -7.26 14.98 -17.52
C CYS A 715 -8.37 14.81 -18.55
N LYS A 716 -8.09 15.02 -19.84
CA LYS A 716 -9.11 14.89 -20.90
C LYS A 716 -9.36 13.45 -21.39
N SER A 717 -8.41 12.53 -21.20
CA SER A 717 -8.42 11.18 -21.79
C SER A 717 -8.33 10.07 -20.74
N VAL A 718 -8.86 8.88 -21.07
CA VAL A 718 -8.69 7.64 -20.27
C VAL A 718 -7.21 7.24 -20.14
N LYS A 719 -6.34 7.75 -21.03
CA LYS A 719 -4.88 7.61 -20.87
C LYS A 719 -4.37 8.18 -19.56
N SER A 720 -5.00 9.24 -19.03
CA SER A 720 -4.63 9.79 -17.72
C SER A 720 -4.84 8.73 -16.65
N ILE A 721 -5.96 8.00 -16.67
CA ILE A 721 -6.26 6.87 -15.77
C ILE A 721 -5.19 5.77 -15.85
N LYS A 722 -4.78 5.37 -17.07
CA LYS A 722 -3.66 4.41 -17.25
C LYS A 722 -2.36 4.93 -16.64
N TYR A 723 -2.11 6.24 -16.75
CA TYR A 723 -0.95 6.89 -16.16
C TYR A 723 -0.96 6.80 -14.63
N ILE A 724 -2.11 7.01 -13.96
CA ILE A 724 -2.17 6.84 -12.49
C ILE A 724 -2.10 5.38 -12.10
N CYS A 725 -2.79 4.48 -12.79
CA CYS A 725 -2.64 3.05 -12.55
C CYS A 725 -1.17 2.64 -12.65
N LYS A 726 -0.38 3.24 -13.56
CA LYS A 726 1.06 3.05 -13.59
C LYS A 726 1.75 3.50 -12.29
N TYR A 727 1.41 4.64 -11.70
CA TYR A 727 2.04 5.10 -10.44
C TYR A 727 1.53 4.37 -9.18
N ILE A 728 0.28 3.89 -9.19
CA ILE A 728 -0.24 2.99 -8.15
C ILE A 728 0.46 1.62 -8.22
N HIS A 729 0.63 1.07 -9.44
CA HIS A 729 1.31 -0.22 -9.65
C HIS A 729 2.83 -0.13 -9.63
N LYS A 730 3.42 1.07 -9.74
CA LYS A 730 4.87 1.22 -9.72
C LYS A 730 5.45 0.75 -8.38
N GLY A 731 4.71 0.93 -7.28
CA GLY A 731 5.16 0.58 -5.93
C GLY A 731 6.49 1.26 -5.58
N SER A 732 7.15 0.76 -4.54
CA SER A 732 8.58 1.03 -4.33
C SER A 732 9.36 0.50 -5.53
N ASP A 733 10.45 1.16 -5.94
CA ASP A 733 11.25 0.71 -7.09
C ASP A 733 11.59 -0.80 -6.91
N MET A 734 11.34 -1.62 -7.92
CA MET A 734 11.66 -3.06 -7.91
C MET A 734 12.61 -3.41 -9.06
N ALA A 735 13.61 -4.26 -8.80
CA ALA A 735 14.42 -4.83 -9.87
C ALA A 735 13.76 -6.10 -10.42
N ILE A 736 13.65 -6.18 -11.75
CA ILE A 736 13.26 -7.40 -12.45
C ILE A 736 14.54 -8.18 -12.74
N PHE A 737 14.74 -9.29 -12.04
CA PHE A 737 15.77 -10.25 -12.40
C PHE A 737 15.12 -11.46 -13.07
N GLY A 738 15.62 -11.83 -14.25
CA GLY A 738 15.49 -13.19 -14.77
C GLY A 738 16.45 -14.12 -14.03
N LEU A 739 16.24 -14.33 -12.73
CA LEU A 739 16.97 -15.33 -11.96
C LEU A 739 16.12 -16.61 -11.94
N LYS A 740 16.75 -17.76 -12.25
CA LYS A 740 16.15 -19.10 -12.17
C LYS A 740 15.23 -19.17 -10.95
N LYS A 741 13.92 -19.32 -11.19
CA LYS A 741 12.84 -19.36 -10.20
C LYS A 741 13.28 -20.10 -8.92
N ALA A 742 13.68 -19.36 -7.89
CA ALA A 742 13.79 -19.91 -6.55
C ALA A 742 12.36 -20.09 -6.03
N ASN A 743 11.75 -21.26 -6.32
CA ASN A 743 10.36 -21.63 -6.05
C ASN A 743 9.31 -20.58 -6.49
N GLU A 744 8.58 -20.87 -7.58
CA GLU A 744 7.43 -20.05 -8.02
C GLU A 744 6.34 -19.84 -6.96
N TYR A 745 6.36 -20.65 -5.90
CA TYR A 745 5.32 -20.71 -4.88
C TYR A 745 5.64 -19.94 -3.58
N ASP A 746 6.73 -19.14 -3.52
CA ASP A 746 7.06 -18.26 -2.39
C ASP A 746 7.11 -16.78 -2.79
N GLU A 747 5.96 -16.09 -2.67
CA GLU A 747 5.85 -14.67 -2.99
C GLU A 747 6.60 -13.76 -2.01
N VAL A 748 6.83 -14.22 -0.77
CA VAL A 748 7.59 -13.46 0.23
C VAL A 748 9.03 -13.32 -0.22
N SER A 749 9.64 -14.41 -0.70
CA SER A 749 11.02 -14.40 -1.21
C SER A 749 11.16 -13.51 -2.46
N ASN A 750 10.20 -13.59 -3.39
CA ASN A 750 10.20 -12.75 -4.59
C ASN A 750 10.07 -11.24 -4.26
N TYR A 751 9.21 -10.89 -3.30
CA TYR A 751 9.06 -9.52 -2.82
C TYR A 751 10.35 -8.99 -2.16
N GLN A 752 11.00 -9.81 -1.32
CA GLN A 752 12.23 -9.42 -0.61
C GLN A 752 13.41 -9.17 -1.56
N LEU A 753 13.56 -9.95 -2.63
CA LEU A 753 14.66 -9.84 -3.59
C LEU A 753 14.52 -8.63 -4.52
N GLY A 754 13.28 -8.27 -4.88
CA GLY A 754 12.99 -7.18 -5.82
C GLY A 754 13.04 -5.79 -5.20
N ARG A 755 12.72 -5.64 -3.90
CA ARG A 755 12.43 -4.33 -3.27
C ARG A 755 13.66 -3.42 -3.12
N TYR A 756 13.42 -2.11 -3.23
CA TYR A 756 14.33 -1.04 -2.81
C TYR A 756 13.77 -0.31 -1.60
N ILE A 757 14.64 0.10 -0.68
CA ILE A 757 14.27 0.91 0.48
C ILE A 757 15.17 2.14 0.51
N SER A 758 14.54 3.32 0.61
CA SER A 758 15.24 4.58 0.87
C SER A 758 15.06 5.05 2.32
N SER A 759 15.96 5.88 2.85
CA SER A 759 15.84 6.35 4.24
C SER A 759 14.61 7.21 4.52
N ASN A 760 14.13 8.01 3.55
CA ASN A 760 12.91 8.80 3.74
C ASN A 760 11.65 7.92 3.75
N GLU A 761 11.59 6.92 2.85
CA GLU A 761 10.56 5.89 2.86
C GLU A 761 10.58 5.12 4.18
N ALA A 762 11.75 4.68 4.64
CA ALA A 762 11.90 3.98 5.91
C ALA A 762 11.31 4.78 7.08
N VAL A 763 11.59 6.09 7.17
CA VAL A 763 10.98 6.95 8.20
C VAL A 763 9.46 7.01 8.06
N TRP A 764 8.94 7.21 6.85
CA TRP A 764 7.49 7.23 6.59
C TRP A 764 6.80 5.96 7.07
N ARG A 765 7.45 4.81 6.85
CA ARG A 765 6.94 3.49 7.21
C ARG A 765 7.06 3.22 8.71
N VAL A 766 8.17 3.60 9.34
CA VAL A 766 8.37 3.50 10.80
C VAL A 766 7.34 4.34 11.54
N LEU A 767 7.01 5.54 11.04
CA LEU A 767 5.97 6.41 11.59
C LEU A 767 4.53 6.00 11.21
N SER A 768 4.37 4.91 10.46
CA SER A 768 3.08 4.36 10.03
C SER A 768 2.21 5.35 9.24
N PHE A 769 2.84 6.22 8.45
CA PHE A 769 2.10 7.13 7.57
C PHE A 769 1.49 6.38 6.37
N PRO A 770 0.23 6.67 5.99
CA PRO A 770 -0.41 5.99 4.87
C PRO A 770 0.21 6.43 3.54
N ILE A 771 0.43 5.47 2.65
CA ILE A 771 0.95 5.71 1.29
C ILE A 771 -0.18 6.09 0.34
N HIS A 772 -1.35 5.47 0.50
CA HIS A 772 -2.51 5.72 -0.34
C HIS A 772 -3.68 6.17 0.54
N GLU A 773 -4.40 7.19 0.10
CA GLU A 773 -5.70 7.54 0.65
C GLU A 773 -6.68 7.88 -0.47
N ARG A 774 -7.97 7.81 -0.16
CA ARG A 774 -9.05 7.98 -1.14
C ARG A 774 -10.37 8.31 -0.46
N HIS A 775 -11.24 8.98 -1.19
CA HIS A 775 -12.61 9.25 -0.82
C HIS A 775 -13.49 9.28 -2.08
N PRO A 776 -14.70 8.69 -2.07
CA PRO A 776 -15.33 7.99 -0.95
C PRO A 776 -14.80 6.57 -0.76
N THR A 777 -15.06 5.94 0.38
CA THR A 777 -14.59 4.57 0.64
C THR A 777 -15.17 3.56 -0.36
N VAL A 778 -14.31 2.70 -0.92
CA VAL A 778 -14.70 1.54 -1.74
C VAL A 778 -14.75 0.30 -0.84
N VAL A 779 -15.90 -0.37 -0.81
CA VAL A 779 -16.17 -1.62 -0.09
C VAL A 779 -16.10 -2.78 -1.08
N HIS A 780 -15.23 -3.75 -0.80
CA HIS A 780 -15.05 -4.91 -1.66
C HIS A 780 -16.14 -5.96 -1.40
N LEU A 781 -16.73 -6.45 -2.49
CA LEU A 781 -17.85 -7.37 -2.49
C LEU A 781 -17.42 -8.68 -3.15
N SER A 782 -17.51 -9.78 -2.39
CA SER A 782 -17.21 -11.13 -2.84
C SER A 782 -18.12 -11.55 -4.01
N VAL A 783 -17.57 -12.37 -4.90
CA VAL A 783 -18.30 -13.07 -5.95
C VAL A 783 -17.73 -14.47 -6.08
N HIS A 784 -18.60 -15.46 -6.10
CA HIS A 784 -18.26 -16.87 -6.23
C HIS A 784 -19.53 -17.65 -6.59
N LEU A 785 -19.36 -18.85 -7.14
CA LEU A 785 -20.47 -19.79 -7.34
C LEU A 785 -20.98 -20.31 -5.99
N GLU A 786 -22.12 -20.99 -6.00
CA GLU A 786 -22.66 -21.65 -4.81
C GLU A 786 -21.62 -22.64 -4.26
N ASN A 787 -21.33 -22.54 -2.95
CA ASN A 787 -20.27 -23.30 -2.27
C ASN A 787 -18.83 -23.04 -2.75
N GLY A 788 -18.61 -22.11 -3.68
CA GLY A 788 -17.28 -21.72 -4.16
C GLY A 788 -16.59 -20.64 -3.33
N GLN A 789 -17.09 -20.31 -2.13
CA GLN A 789 -16.46 -19.29 -1.29
C GLN A 789 -15.07 -19.73 -0.85
N ARG A 790 -14.13 -18.79 -0.84
CA ARG A 790 -12.82 -19.01 -0.22
C ARG A 790 -12.97 -19.01 1.30
N VAL A 791 -12.54 -20.09 1.95
CA VAL A 791 -12.57 -20.25 3.40
C VAL A 791 -11.17 -20.36 3.96
N TYR A 792 -10.97 -19.76 5.13
CA TYR A 792 -9.72 -19.87 5.88
C TYR A 792 -9.94 -20.83 7.05
N PHE A 793 -9.05 -21.79 7.19
CA PHE A 793 -9.18 -22.84 8.19
C PHE A 793 -7.82 -23.27 8.72
N THR A 794 -7.82 -23.83 9.93
CA THR A 794 -6.73 -24.57 10.55
C THR A 794 -7.14 -26.05 10.63
N ARG A 795 -6.21 -26.94 10.99
CA ARG A 795 -6.54 -28.36 11.20
C ARG A 795 -7.65 -28.53 12.23
N GLU A 796 -7.61 -27.74 13.30
CA GLU A 796 -8.52 -27.87 14.44
C GLU A 796 -9.94 -27.38 14.13
N ASN A 797 -10.09 -26.41 13.23
CA ASN A 797 -11.39 -25.83 12.89
C ASN A 797 -11.92 -26.24 11.50
N ALA A 798 -11.17 -27.03 10.73
CA ALA A 798 -11.54 -27.46 9.38
C ALA A 798 -12.95 -28.08 9.34
N GLN A 799 -13.26 -28.99 10.28
CA GLN A 799 -14.58 -29.63 10.37
C GLN A 799 -15.70 -28.62 10.66
N ALA A 800 -15.46 -27.69 11.58
CA ALA A 800 -16.41 -26.65 11.94
C ALA A 800 -16.67 -25.69 10.78
N VAL A 801 -15.60 -25.26 10.08
CA VAL A 801 -15.69 -24.40 8.88
C VAL A 801 -16.36 -25.13 7.71
N ALA A 802 -16.12 -26.43 7.55
CA ALA A 802 -16.78 -27.27 6.56
C ALA A 802 -18.29 -27.43 6.85
N SER A 803 -18.67 -27.51 8.13
CA SER A 803 -20.07 -27.64 8.55
C SER A 803 -20.84 -26.32 8.48
N GLU A 804 -20.22 -25.22 8.93
CA GLU A 804 -20.81 -23.89 8.97
C GLU A 804 -19.84 -22.84 8.39
N PRO A 805 -19.84 -22.65 7.06
CA PRO A 805 -18.92 -21.71 6.43
C PRO A 805 -19.23 -20.26 6.81
N PRO A 806 -18.20 -19.42 7.02
CA PRO A 806 -18.41 -18.01 7.34
C PRO A 806 -19.12 -17.29 6.18
N ARG A 807 -20.10 -16.44 6.51
CA ARG A 807 -20.82 -15.65 5.51
C ARG A 807 -19.87 -14.70 4.77
N THR A 808 -20.00 -14.68 3.46
CA THR A 808 -19.37 -13.71 2.57
C THR A 808 -20.29 -12.51 2.40
N THR A 809 -19.83 -11.42 1.77
CA THR A 809 -20.73 -10.30 1.47
C THR A 809 -21.84 -10.72 0.50
N LEU A 810 -21.60 -11.71 -0.36
CA LEU A 810 -22.61 -12.19 -1.31
C LEU A 810 -23.72 -12.98 -0.59
N THR A 811 -23.35 -13.94 0.24
CA THR A 811 -24.35 -14.74 0.97
C THR A 811 -25.06 -13.93 2.05
N ALA A 812 -24.38 -12.95 2.66
CA ALA A 812 -25.02 -11.99 3.54
C ALA A 812 -25.97 -11.03 2.82
N PHE A 813 -25.68 -10.66 1.57
CA PHE A 813 -26.61 -9.86 0.74
C PHE A 813 -27.88 -10.64 0.43
N PHE A 814 -27.79 -11.91 0.06
CA PHE A 814 -28.96 -12.77 -0.13
C PHE A 814 -29.82 -12.84 1.13
N GLN A 815 -29.20 -13.00 2.30
CA GLN A 815 -29.92 -13.00 3.58
C GLN A 815 -30.56 -11.64 3.88
N LEU A 816 -29.87 -10.55 3.58
CA LEU A 816 -30.40 -9.20 3.73
C LEU A 816 -31.64 -9.00 2.86
N CYS A 817 -31.60 -9.42 1.58
CA CYS A 817 -32.76 -9.36 0.68
C CYS A 817 -33.94 -10.18 1.18
N LYS A 818 -33.73 -11.27 1.94
CA LYS A 818 -34.85 -12.01 2.57
C LYS A 818 -35.53 -11.18 3.65
N GLN A 819 -34.75 -10.45 4.45
CA GLN A 819 -35.20 -9.81 5.69
C GLN A 819 -35.65 -8.36 5.54
N ASP A 820 -35.02 -7.60 4.64
CA ASP A 820 -35.22 -6.15 4.50
C ASP A 820 -35.83 -5.82 3.13
N PRO A 821 -37.09 -5.33 3.07
CA PRO A 821 -37.72 -4.94 1.81
C PRO A 821 -36.94 -3.88 1.03
N PHE A 822 -36.26 -2.95 1.71
CA PHE A 822 -35.45 -1.93 1.03
C PHE A 822 -34.25 -2.55 0.32
N ALA A 823 -33.63 -3.58 0.90
CA ALA A 823 -32.52 -4.26 0.24
C ALA A 823 -32.93 -4.96 -1.07
N ARG A 824 -34.21 -5.36 -1.20
CA ARG A 824 -34.74 -5.97 -2.43
C ARG A 824 -34.78 -5.01 -3.61
N THR A 825 -34.73 -3.69 -3.36
CA THR A 825 -34.74 -2.69 -4.44
C THR A 825 -33.34 -2.38 -4.97
N LEU A 826 -32.29 -2.97 -4.37
CA LEU A 826 -30.90 -2.63 -4.66
C LEU A 826 -30.21 -3.68 -5.53
N LEU A 827 -29.30 -3.23 -6.39
CA LEU A 827 -28.27 -4.07 -6.98
C LEU A 827 -27.18 -4.37 -5.95
N TYR A 828 -26.49 -5.49 -6.09
CA TYR A 828 -25.44 -5.88 -5.15
C TYR A 828 -24.32 -4.82 -4.97
N PRO A 829 -23.81 -4.14 -6.03
CA PRO A 829 -22.84 -3.05 -5.88
C PRO A 829 -23.36 -1.80 -5.16
N GLU A 830 -24.68 -1.62 -5.07
CA GLU A 830 -25.31 -0.46 -4.44
C GLU A 830 -25.49 -0.63 -2.93
N VAL A 831 -25.43 -1.87 -2.43
CA VAL A 831 -25.64 -2.20 -1.01
C VAL A 831 -24.74 -1.38 -0.08
N PRO A 832 -23.42 -1.22 -0.35
CA PRO A 832 -22.55 -0.44 0.53
C PRO A 832 -22.95 1.04 0.65
N ARG A 833 -23.74 1.59 -0.27
CA ARG A 833 -24.25 2.96 -0.18
C ARG A 833 -25.24 3.13 0.97
N TYR A 834 -26.01 2.09 1.30
CA TYR A 834 -27.10 2.14 2.28
C TYR A 834 -26.83 1.27 3.53
N TYR A 835 -25.93 0.29 3.40
CA TYR A 835 -25.56 -0.64 4.46
C TYR A 835 -24.06 -0.61 4.71
N THR A 836 -23.64 -0.91 5.94
CA THR A 836 -22.24 -1.09 6.33
C THR A 836 -22.00 -2.57 6.62
N TRP A 837 -20.89 -3.09 6.11
CA TRP A 837 -20.44 -4.45 6.41
C TRP A 837 -19.87 -4.51 7.83
N ASP A 838 -20.50 -5.29 8.71
CA ASP A 838 -19.94 -5.65 10.01
C ASP A 838 -19.06 -6.89 9.83
N SER A 839 -17.75 -6.70 9.79
CA SER A 839 -16.80 -7.79 9.58
C SER A 839 -16.74 -8.79 10.72
N GLY A 840 -17.13 -8.39 11.94
CA GLY A 840 -17.13 -9.25 13.13
C GLY A 840 -18.35 -10.16 13.16
N ARG A 841 -19.53 -9.63 12.82
CA ARG A 841 -20.78 -10.40 12.76
C ARG A 841 -21.06 -11.02 11.38
N LYS A 842 -20.30 -10.62 10.35
CA LYS A 842 -20.47 -11.05 8.94
C LYS A 842 -21.88 -10.75 8.40
N VAL A 843 -22.40 -9.55 8.69
CA VAL A 843 -23.72 -9.10 8.24
C VAL A 843 -23.69 -7.66 7.75
N PHE A 844 -24.63 -7.31 6.87
CA PHE A 844 -24.91 -5.93 6.51
C PHE A 844 -25.86 -5.29 7.52
N VAL A 845 -25.52 -4.08 7.96
CA VAL A 845 -26.33 -3.28 8.90
C VAL A 845 -26.67 -1.95 8.25
N ARG A 846 -27.92 -1.50 8.36
CA ARG A 846 -28.34 -0.18 7.85
C ARG A 846 -27.41 0.93 8.34
N ARG A 847 -27.09 1.87 7.46
CA ARG A 847 -26.25 3.01 7.82
C ARG A 847 -26.96 3.89 8.84
N LYS A 848 -26.14 4.53 9.69
CA LYS A 848 -26.61 5.45 10.74
C LYS A 848 -26.34 6.92 10.41
N LYS A 849 -25.54 7.19 9.38
CA LYS A 849 -25.13 8.53 8.94
C LYS A 849 -25.15 8.56 7.42
N GLY A 850 -25.65 9.66 6.86
CA GLY A 850 -25.81 9.86 5.43
C GLY A 850 -26.95 10.83 5.13
N THR A 851 -27.27 10.96 3.85
CA THR A 851 -28.42 11.71 3.37
C THR A 851 -29.68 10.85 3.51
N PRO A 852 -30.77 11.34 4.12
CA PRO A 852 -32.04 10.61 4.17
C PRO A 852 -32.52 10.25 2.77
N VAL A 853 -32.96 9.01 2.60
CA VAL A 853 -33.57 8.56 1.35
C VAL A 853 -35.07 8.84 1.43
N PHE A 854 -35.56 9.72 0.55
CA PHE A 854 -36.97 10.11 0.52
C PHE A 854 -37.89 8.88 0.47
N GLY A 855 -38.91 8.86 1.34
CA GLY A 855 -39.87 7.75 1.41
C GLY A 855 -39.38 6.50 2.14
N SER A 856 -38.24 6.55 2.86
CA SER A 856 -37.75 5.41 3.67
C SER A 856 -37.11 5.87 4.97
N ASP A 857 -36.94 4.95 5.92
CA ASP A 857 -36.17 5.17 7.15
C ASP A 857 -34.65 4.88 6.97
N VAL A 858 -34.19 4.79 5.71
CA VAL A 858 -32.80 4.48 5.34
C VAL A 858 -32.04 5.76 5.01
N VAL A 859 -30.73 5.77 5.29
CA VAL A 859 -29.81 6.84 4.90
C VAL A 859 -28.76 6.33 3.93
N ALA A 860 -28.43 7.16 2.94
CA ALA A 860 -27.42 6.89 1.92
C ALA A 860 -26.10 7.60 2.25
N SER A 861 -24.98 6.90 2.16
CA SER A 861 -23.66 7.53 2.14
C SER A 861 -23.12 7.62 0.72
N GLU A 862 -21.87 8.08 0.58
CA GLU A 862 -21.14 8.11 -0.69
C GLU A 862 -20.32 6.82 -0.96
N ALA A 863 -20.41 5.82 -0.06
CA ALA A 863 -19.60 4.61 -0.17
C ALA A 863 -19.97 3.81 -1.44
N LEU A 864 -18.94 3.28 -2.11
CA LEU A 864 -19.09 2.52 -3.36
C LEU A 864 -18.87 1.03 -3.11
N GLY A 865 -19.69 0.17 -3.71
CA GLY A 865 -19.45 -1.26 -3.75
C GLY A 865 -18.66 -1.66 -5.00
N ARG A 866 -17.54 -2.36 -4.81
CA ARG A 866 -16.81 -3.01 -5.91
C ARG A 866 -16.94 -4.51 -5.78
N VAL A 867 -17.64 -5.13 -6.72
CA VAL A 867 -17.62 -6.59 -6.91
C VAL A 867 -16.30 -6.98 -7.55
N TYR A 868 -15.60 -7.98 -6.97
CA TYR A 868 -14.32 -8.46 -7.50
C TYR A 868 -14.40 -8.76 -9.01
N THR A 869 -13.32 -8.46 -9.73
CA THR A 869 -13.21 -8.73 -11.16
C THR A 869 -13.07 -10.24 -11.35
N VAL A 870 -13.87 -10.80 -12.25
CA VAL A 870 -13.80 -12.21 -12.64
C VAL A 870 -13.30 -12.27 -14.07
N HIS A 871 -12.28 -13.08 -14.33
CA HIS A 871 -11.77 -13.27 -15.68
C HIS A 871 -12.78 -14.06 -16.51
N PRO A 872 -13.03 -13.73 -17.80
CA PRO A 872 -13.99 -14.45 -18.65
C PRO A 872 -13.75 -15.96 -18.76
N ASN A 873 -12.49 -16.41 -18.59
CA ASN A 873 -12.16 -17.85 -18.52
C ASN A 873 -12.85 -18.59 -17.38
N ASN A 874 -13.19 -17.92 -16.27
CA ASN A 874 -14.08 -18.45 -15.24
C ASN A 874 -15.53 -18.11 -15.64
N SER A 875 -16.03 -18.83 -16.65
CA SER A 875 -17.24 -18.50 -17.42
C SER A 875 -18.48 -18.30 -16.54
N GLU A 876 -18.87 -19.31 -15.76
CA GLU A 876 -20.09 -19.24 -14.96
C GLU A 876 -20.03 -18.17 -13.86
N CYS A 877 -18.87 -17.99 -13.22
CA CYS A 877 -18.70 -16.93 -12.22
C CYS A 877 -18.70 -15.53 -12.87
N PHE A 878 -18.20 -15.41 -14.10
CA PHE A 878 -18.27 -14.18 -14.88
C PHE A 878 -19.73 -13.80 -15.21
N PHE A 879 -20.54 -14.75 -15.68
CA PHE A 879 -21.96 -14.51 -15.93
C PHE A 879 -22.73 -14.22 -14.63
N LEU A 880 -22.46 -14.94 -13.55
CA LEU A 880 -23.00 -14.63 -12.22
C LEU A 880 -22.68 -13.19 -11.81
N ARG A 881 -21.45 -12.73 -12.05
CA ARG A 881 -21.07 -11.34 -11.78
C ARG A 881 -21.87 -10.34 -12.61
N MET A 882 -22.15 -10.63 -13.89
CA MET A 882 -23.00 -9.79 -14.74
C MET A 882 -24.43 -9.70 -14.17
N LEU A 883 -25.00 -10.83 -13.77
CA LEU A 883 -26.33 -10.88 -13.17
C LEU A 883 -26.40 -10.10 -11.86
N LEU A 884 -25.36 -10.14 -11.02
CA LEU A 884 -25.29 -9.32 -9.80
C LEU A 884 -25.26 -7.80 -10.04
N HIS A 885 -24.87 -7.35 -11.25
CA HIS A 885 -24.95 -5.95 -11.66
C HIS A 885 -26.27 -5.59 -12.35
N THR A 886 -27.15 -6.57 -12.57
CA THR A 886 -28.36 -6.40 -13.40
C THR A 886 -29.63 -6.69 -12.60
N ILE A 887 -29.63 -7.75 -11.80
CA ILE A 887 -30.79 -8.22 -11.03
C ILE A 887 -30.80 -7.54 -9.65
N LYS A 888 -31.93 -6.89 -9.34
CA LYS A 888 -32.17 -6.25 -8.03
C LYS A 888 -32.68 -7.27 -7.02
N GLY A 889 -32.20 -7.16 -5.78
CA GLY A 889 -32.73 -7.91 -4.65
C GLY A 889 -32.69 -9.44 -4.72
N PRO A 890 -31.75 -10.11 -5.42
CA PRO A 890 -31.72 -11.56 -5.44
C PRO A 890 -31.55 -12.11 -4.01
N ASN A 891 -32.31 -13.13 -3.66
CA ASN A 891 -32.28 -13.75 -2.32
C ASN A 891 -31.60 -15.13 -2.30
N SER A 892 -31.13 -15.61 -3.46
CA SER A 892 -30.49 -16.91 -3.65
C SER A 892 -29.77 -16.96 -5.02
N TYR A 893 -28.90 -17.95 -5.19
CA TYR A 893 -28.30 -18.26 -6.49
C TYR A 893 -29.35 -18.68 -7.54
N ALA A 894 -30.37 -19.44 -7.13
CA ALA A 894 -31.46 -19.85 -8.02
C ALA A 894 -32.25 -18.66 -8.57
N MET A 895 -32.51 -17.64 -7.74
CA MET A 895 -33.21 -16.43 -8.18
C MET A 895 -32.41 -15.64 -9.23
N LEU A 896 -31.08 -15.63 -9.15
CA LEU A 896 -30.23 -15.03 -10.19
C LEU A 896 -30.36 -15.74 -11.54
N LYS A 897 -30.68 -17.03 -11.55
CA LYS A 897 -30.91 -17.82 -12.76
C LYS A 897 -32.37 -17.80 -13.23
N THR A 898 -33.27 -17.16 -12.50
CA THR A 898 -34.70 -17.18 -12.84
C THR A 898 -35.01 -16.04 -13.80
N VAL A 899 -35.46 -16.40 -15.01
CA VAL A 899 -35.90 -15.45 -16.04
C VAL A 899 -37.31 -15.88 -16.48
N ASP A 900 -38.26 -14.93 -16.52
CA ASP A 900 -39.67 -15.18 -16.86
C ASP A 900 -40.32 -16.33 -16.06
N GLY A 901 -39.99 -16.42 -14.77
CA GLY A 901 -40.51 -17.45 -13.86
C GLY A 901 -39.91 -18.84 -14.04
N ARG A 902 -38.96 -19.04 -14.96
CA ARG A 902 -38.25 -20.32 -15.16
C ARG A 902 -36.80 -20.23 -14.71
N VAL A 903 -36.34 -21.21 -13.95
CA VAL A 903 -34.95 -21.30 -13.50
C VAL A 903 -34.08 -21.85 -14.64
N CYS A 904 -33.15 -21.05 -15.14
CA CYS A 904 -32.15 -21.49 -16.11
C CYS A 904 -31.14 -22.48 -15.51
N ASN A 905 -30.58 -23.32 -16.36
CA ASN A 905 -29.58 -24.31 -15.95
C ASN A 905 -28.28 -23.63 -15.54
N THR A 906 -27.83 -22.64 -16.32
CA THR A 906 -26.57 -21.91 -16.14
C THR A 906 -26.81 -20.41 -15.98
N PHE A 907 -25.83 -19.71 -15.41
CA PHE A 907 -25.85 -18.25 -15.37
C PHE A 907 -25.67 -17.65 -16.78
N ARG A 908 -24.94 -18.33 -17.68
CA ARG A 908 -24.86 -17.95 -19.10
C ARG A 908 -26.24 -17.90 -19.76
N GLU A 909 -27.04 -18.95 -19.58
CA GLU A 909 -28.38 -19.04 -20.16
C GLU A 909 -29.29 -17.91 -19.65
N ALA A 910 -29.22 -17.59 -18.35
CA ALA A 910 -29.94 -16.45 -17.79
C ALA A 910 -29.50 -15.11 -18.41
N CYS A 911 -28.19 -14.89 -18.59
CA CYS A 911 -27.67 -13.71 -19.29
C CYS A 911 -28.14 -13.63 -20.74
N GLN A 912 -28.18 -14.75 -21.46
CA GLN A 912 -28.68 -14.82 -22.84
C GLN A 912 -30.14 -14.40 -22.93
N LYS A 913 -31.01 -14.99 -22.09
CA LYS A 913 -32.45 -14.65 -22.09
C LYS A 913 -32.73 -13.21 -21.69
N LEU A 914 -31.88 -12.63 -20.85
CA LEU A 914 -31.95 -11.21 -20.47
C LEU A 914 -31.32 -10.27 -21.52
N GLY A 915 -30.82 -10.78 -22.64
CA GLY A 915 -30.20 -9.96 -23.69
C GLY A 915 -28.91 -9.26 -23.25
N LEU A 916 -28.18 -9.83 -22.30
CA LEU A 916 -26.94 -9.23 -21.75
C LEU A 916 -25.67 -9.59 -22.55
N LEU A 917 -25.79 -10.45 -23.56
CA LEU A 917 -24.69 -10.85 -24.44
C LEU A 917 -24.84 -10.17 -25.82
N GLU A 918 -23.72 -9.93 -26.51
CA GLU A 918 -23.72 -9.26 -27.84
C GLU A 918 -24.51 -10.04 -28.90
N ASP A 919 -25.08 -9.32 -29.86
CA ASP A 919 -25.77 -9.90 -31.01
C ASP A 919 -24.77 -10.56 -31.97
N ASP A 920 -25.04 -11.81 -32.35
CA ASP A 920 -24.22 -12.59 -33.26
C ASP A 920 -24.45 -12.24 -34.75
N GLU A 921 -25.24 -11.19 -35.06
CA GLU A 921 -25.53 -10.75 -36.43
C GLU A 921 -24.26 -10.53 -37.27
N HIS A 922 -23.21 -9.92 -36.71
CA HIS A 922 -21.94 -9.76 -37.41
C HIS A 922 -21.25 -11.10 -37.73
N TRP A 923 -21.35 -12.12 -36.88
CA TRP A 923 -20.79 -13.45 -37.12
C TRP A 923 -21.60 -14.19 -38.17
N THR A 924 -22.91 -14.00 -38.14
CA THR A 924 -23.81 -14.46 -39.18
C THR A 924 -23.42 -13.87 -40.52
N LYS A 925 -23.21 -12.55 -40.60
CA LYS A 925 -22.79 -11.88 -41.83
C LYS A 925 -21.40 -12.34 -42.30
N THR A 926 -20.42 -12.41 -41.40
CA THR A 926 -19.06 -12.91 -41.69
C THR A 926 -19.07 -14.34 -42.21
N MET A 927 -19.86 -15.24 -41.60
CA MET A 927 -20.00 -16.62 -42.06
C MET A 927 -20.72 -16.69 -43.41
N SER A 928 -21.77 -15.88 -43.62
CA SER A 928 -22.47 -15.79 -44.91
C SER A 928 -21.57 -15.28 -46.04
N GLU A 929 -20.66 -14.33 -45.78
CA GLU A 929 -19.66 -13.89 -46.75
C GLU A 929 -18.62 -14.98 -47.04
N ALA A 930 -18.15 -15.69 -46.01
CA ALA A 930 -17.20 -16.79 -46.16
C ALA A 930 -17.77 -17.95 -46.98
N MET A 931 -19.05 -18.29 -46.81
CA MET A 931 -19.73 -19.31 -47.62
C MET A 931 -19.63 -19.06 -49.13
N LEU A 932 -19.61 -17.80 -49.57
CA LEU A 932 -19.60 -17.46 -51.00
C LEU A 932 -18.22 -17.56 -51.65
N THR A 933 -17.15 -17.59 -50.86
CA THR A 933 -15.77 -17.37 -51.37
C THR A 933 -14.74 -18.36 -50.85
N SER A 934 -15.05 -19.15 -49.81
CA SER A 934 -14.10 -20.02 -49.11
C SER A 934 -14.49 -21.49 -49.17
N SER A 935 -13.50 -22.36 -49.00
CA SER A 935 -13.72 -23.81 -48.96
C SER A 935 -14.31 -24.27 -47.61
N PRO A 936 -14.98 -25.45 -47.55
CA PRO A 936 -15.54 -25.97 -46.30
C PRO A 936 -14.55 -26.07 -45.13
N ASP A 937 -13.27 -26.42 -45.37
CA ASP A 937 -12.26 -26.41 -44.30
C ASP A 937 -11.92 -24.99 -43.81
N GLN A 938 -11.83 -24.01 -44.71
CA GLN A 938 -11.63 -22.61 -44.33
C GLN A 938 -12.82 -22.07 -43.52
N ILE A 939 -14.04 -22.44 -43.90
CA ILE A 939 -15.26 -22.08 -43.15
C ILE A 939 -15.22 -22.74 -41.76
N ARG A 940 -14.80 -24.02 -41.64
CA ARG A 940 -14.61 -24.69 -40.33
C ARG A 940 -13.52 -24.03 -39.47
N ASN A 941 -12.42 -23.58 -40.08
CA ASN A 941 -11.37 -22.84 -39.37
C ASN A 941 -11.89 -21.50 -38.83
N LEU A 942 -12.59 -20.73 -39.67
CA LEU A 942 -13.21 -19.47 -39.29
C LEU A 942 -14.23 -19.68 -38.16
N PHE A 943 -15.09 -20.69 -38.27
CA PHE A 943 -16.05 -21.04 -37.23
C PHE A 943 -15.37 -21.39 -35.91
N ALA A 944 -14.30 -22.21 -35.92
CA ALA A 944 -13.53 -22.54 -34.73
C ALA A 944 -12.86 -21.30 -34.10
N ILE A 945 -12.34 -20.37 -34.90
CA ILE A 945 -11.78 -19.10 -34.42
C ILE A 945 -12.87 -18.25 -33.78
N ILE A 946 -14.03 -18.07 -34.43
CA ILE A 946 -15.17 -17.32 -33.86
C ILE A 946 -15.58 -17.95 -32.53
N LEU A 947 -15.74 -19.27 -32.50
CA LEU A 947 -16.16 -20.01 -31.30
C LEU A 947 -15.18 -19.83 -30.13
N THR A 948 -13.88 -19.85 -30.40
CA THR A 948 -12.83 -19.86 -29.36
C THR A 948 -12.33 -18.47 -28.96
N THR A 949 -12.39 -17.48 -29.86
CA THR A 949 -11.81 -16.15 -29.64
C THR A 949 -12.85 -15.05 -29.50
N CYS A 950 -14.02 -15.21 -30.13
CA CYS A 950 -15.07 -14.19 -30.17
C CYS A 950 -16.23 -14.48 -29.19
N ASN A 951 -16.32 -15.69 -28.62
CA ASN A 951 -17.34 -16.10 -27.65
C ASN A 951 -18.80 -15.76 -28.07
N PRO A 952 -19.30 -16.32 -29.19
CA PRO A 952 -20.63 -16.02 -29.70
C PRO A 952 -21.72 -16.24 -28.64
N SER A 953 -22.74 -15.39 -28.67
CA SER A 953 -23.86 -15.43 -27.73
C SER A 953 -24.75 -16.64 -27.94
N ASN A 954 -24.93 -17.12 -29.17
CA ASN A 954 -25.64 -18.36 -29.50
C ASN A 954 -24.85 -19.23 -30.51
N PRO A 955 -23.83 -19.96 -30.03
CA PRO A 955 -23.01 -20.83 -30.87
C PRO A 955 -23.80 -21.90 -31.63
N ARG A 956 -24.88 -22.40 -31.02
CA ARG A 956 -25.73 -23.45 -31.59
C ARG A 956 -26.53 -22.94 -32.79
N PHE A 957 -27.06 -21.73 -32.71
CA PHE A 957 -27.72 -21.09 -33.84
C PHE A 957 -26.77 -20.90 -35.03
N LEU A 958 -25.55 -20.41 -34.77
CA LEU A 958 -24.52 -20.28 -35.82
C LEU A 958 -24.17 -21.65 -36.43
N TRP A 959 -24.01 -22.69 -35.60
CA TRP A 959 -23.79 -24.06 -36.07
C TRP A 959 -24.93 -24.53 -36.97
N ASP A 960 -26.17 -24.47 -36.48
CA ASP A 960 -27.33 -24.95 -37.22
C ASP A 960 -27.53 -24.23 -38.56
N LYS A 961 -27.16 -22.94 -38.62
CA LYS A 961 -27.24 -22.13 -39.84
C LYS A 961 -26.17 -22.46 -40.88
N PHE A 962 -24.96 -22.83 -40.46
CA PHE A 962 -23.80 -22.97 -41.37
C PHE A 962 -23.25 -24.40 -41.49
N ARG A 963 -23.83 -25.38 -40.77
CA ARG A 963 -23.35 -26.78 -40.76
C ARG A 963 -23.31 -27.43 -42.13
N GLU A 964 -24.22 -27.10 -43.04
CA GLU A 964 -24.26 -27.68 -44.40
C GLU A 964 -23.07 -27.22 -45.23
N SER A 965 -22.80 -25.91 -45.29
CA SER A 965 -21.64 -25.36 -45.99
C SER A 965 -20.31 -25.80 -45.39
N MET A 966 -20.25 -26.01 -44.08
CA MET A 966 -19.09 -26.61 -43.42
C MET A 966 -18.90 -28.10 -43.74
N SER A 967 -19.87 -28.77 -44.36
CA SER A 967 -19.89 -30.22 -44.58
C SER A 967 -19.90 -30.62 -46.06
N GLU A 968 -19.89 -29.67 -47.00
CA GLU A 968 -20.02 -29.94 -48.44
C GLU A 968 -18.93 -30.86 -49.00
N ASP A 969 -17.70 -30.76 -48.49
CA ASP A 969 -16.57 -31.61 -48.90
C ASP A 969 -16.75 -33.07 -48.48
N PHE A 970 -17.35 -33.31 -47.30
CA PHE A 970 -17.74 -34.64 -46.84
C PHE A 970 -18.86 -35.21 -47.71
N LEU A 971 -19.89 -34.41 -48.01
CA LEU A 971 -20.99 -34.84 -48.89
C LEU A 971 -20.47 -35.20 -50.29
N ALA A 972 -19.58 -34.38 -50.86
CA ALA A 972 -18.97 -34.63 -52.16
C ALA A 972 -18.11 -35.90 -52.16
N ARG A 973 -17.37 -36.17 -51.08
CA ARG A 973 -16.56 -37.39 -50.92
C ARG A 973 -17.42 -38.64 -50.84
N VAL A 974 -18.51 -38.60 -50.09
CA VAL A 974 -19.45 -39.73 -49.96
C VAL A 974 -20.16 -39.99 -51.30
N ARG A 975 -20.56 -38.95 -52.02
CA ARG A 975 -21.15 -39.07 -53.38
C ARG A 975 -20.18 -39.66 -54.41
N ARG A 976 -18.89 -39.30 -54.37
CA ARG A 976 -17.88 -39.90 -55.27
C ARG A 976 -17.66 -41.39 -55.01
N ASN A 977 -17.80 -41.82 -53.77
CA ASN A 977 -17.55 -43.20 -53.37
C ASN A 977 -18.77 -44.13 -53.54
N ASN A 978 -19.96 -43.57 -53.81
CA ASN A 978 -21.22 -44.31 -53.96
C ASN A 978 -22.00 -43.79 -55.19
N VAL A 979 -21.77 -44.41 -56.35
CA VAL A 979 -22.24 -43.93 -57.66
C VAL A 979 -23.75 -44.13 -57.89
N THR A 980 -24.47 -44.79 -56.98
CA THR A 980 -25.84 -45.30 -57.23
C THR A 980 -26.96 -44.68 -56.38
N TYR A 981 -26.72 -43.68 -55.54
CA TYR A 981 -27.78 -43.05 -54.73
C TYR A 981 -27.67 -41.51 -54.65
N ASP A 982 -28.82 -40.82 -54.67
CA ASP A 982 -28.92 -39.39 -54.36
C ASP A 982 -28.72 -39.15 -52.85
N ILE A 983 -27.45 -39.10 -52.43
CA ILE A 983 -27.07 -38.93 -51.02
C ILE A 983 -27.23 -37.46 -50.63
N GLN A 984 -28.01 -37.19 -49.58
CA GLN A 984 -28.21 -35.87 -48.97
C GLN A 984 -27.40 -35.74 -47.66
N PHE A 985 -27.37 -34.54 -47.07
CA PHE A 985 -26.74 -34.35 -45.76
C PHE A 985 -27.37 -35.25 -44.68
N SER A 986 -26.54 -35.91 -43.87
CA SER A 986 -26.96 -36.81 -42.80
C SER A 986 -26.36 -36.42 -41.45
N SER A 987 -26.93 -36.94 -40.36
CA SER A 987 -26.38 -36.77 -39.01
C SER A 987 -24.93 -37.25 -38.90
N GLU A 988 -24.57 -38.31 -39.62
CA GLU A 988 -23.21 -38.85 -39.67
C GLU A 988 -22.22 -37.89 -40.34
N ILE A 989 -22.64 -37.20 -41.42
CA ILE A 989 -21.83 -36.17 -42.08
C ILE A 989 -21.58 -34.98 -41.12
N PHE A 990 -22.62 -34.50 -40.44
CA PHE A 990 -22.49 -33.41 -39.48
C PHE A 990 -21.65 -33.80 -38.25
N ASN A 991 -21.74 -35.05 -37.81
CA ASN A 991 -20.94 -35.56 -36.71
C ASN A 991 -19.43 -35.60 -37.02
N ASN A 992 -19.07 -35.98 -38.26
CA ASN A 992 -17.67 -35.91 -38.72
C ASN A 992 -17.11 -34.48 -38.66
N VAL A 993 -17.93 -33.48 -38.99
CA VAL A 993 -17.54 -32.07 -38.87
C VAL A 993 -17.38 -31.65 -37.40
N LEU A 994 -18.25 -32.10 -36.49
CA LEU A 994 -18.11 -31.83 -35.06
C LEU A 994 -16.82 -32.44 -34.47
N ILE A 995 -16.40 -33.62 -34.90
CA ILE A 995 -15.12 -34.24 -34.48
C ILE A 995 -13.94 -33.33 -34.86
N ILE A 996 -13.94 -32.80 -36.08
CA ILE A 996 -12.88 -31.91 -36.57
C ILE A 996 -12.91 -30.57 -35.85
N LEU A 997 -14.09 -29.98 -35.67
CA LEU A 997 -14.25 -28.72 -34.95
C LEU A 997 -13.77 -28.85 -33.49
N GLU A 998 -14.06 -29.97 -32.83
CA GLU A 998 -13.57 -30.22 -31.48
C GLU A 998 -12.05 -30.29 -31.43
N SER A 999 -11.41 -30.99 -32.38
CA SER A 999 -9.95 -31.03 -32.48
C SER A 999 -9.34 -29.62 -32.68
N LYS A 1000 -9.91 -28.82 -33.59
CA LYS A 1000 -9.47 -27.43 -33.82
C LYS A 1000 -9.65 -26.57 -32.56
N CYS A 1001 -10.78 -26.68 -31.86
CA CYS A 1001 -11.02 -25.91 -30.64
C CYS A 1001 -10.10 -26.33 -29.47
N MET A 1002 -9.83 -27.62 -29.35
CA MET A 1002 -8.89 -28.18 -28.38
C MET A 1002 -7.46 -27.70 -28.63
N SER A 1003 -7.05 -27.60 -29.90
CA SER A 1003 -5.75 -27.05 -30.30
C SER A 1003 -5.62 -25.56 -29.96
N ILE A 1004 -6.69 -24.77 -30.15
CA ILE A 1004 -6.65 -23.31 -29.95
C ILE A 1004 -6.75 -22.93 -28.47
N CYS A 1005 -7.66 -23.54 -27.70
CA CYS A 1005 -7.98 -23.10 -26.35
C CYS A 1005 -8.17 -24.22 -25.31
N SER A 1006 -7.89 -25.48 -25.69
CA SER A 1006 -8.01 -26.66 -24.82
C SER A 1006 -9.40 -26.83 -24.18
N LYS A 1007 -10.46 -26.41 -24.88
CA LYS A 1007 -11.85 -26.60 -24.48
C LYS A 1007 -12.59 -27.49 -25.47
N THR A 1008 -13.49 -28.33 -24.94
CA THR A 1008 -14.39 -29.18 -25.73
C THR A 1008 -15.53 -28.35 -26.35
N LEU A 1009 -16.23 -28.90 -27.35
CA LEU A 1009 -17.37 -28.22 -27.96
C LEU A 1009 -18.51 -27.97 -26.96
N SER A 1010 -18.72 -28.89 -26.01
CA SER A 1010 -19.70 -28.74 -24.93
C SER A 1010 -19.40 -27.54 -24.01
N GLN A 1011 -18.13 -27.30 -23.69
CA GLN A 1011 -17.69 -26.15 -22.90
C GLN A 1011 -17.83 -24.82 -23.67
N LEU A 1012 -17.91 -24.89 -25.00
CA LEU A 1012 -18.10 -23.73 -25.88
C LEU A 1012 -19.58 -23.49 -26.23
N GLY A 1013 -20.49 -24.37 -25.81
CA GLY A 1013 -21.94 -24.23 -26.00
C GLY A 1013 -22.49 -24.94 -27.23
N LEU A 1014 -21.80 -25.97 -27.73
CA LEU A 1014 -22.23 -26.87 -28.81
C LEU A 1014 -22.43 -28.31 -28.30
N GLN A 1015 -23.00 -29.18 -29.14
CA GLN A 1015 -23.11 -30.61 -28.83
C GLN A 1015 -21.76 -31.32 -28.97
N SER A 1016 -21.48 -32.29 -28.09
CA SER A 1016 -20.30 -33.15 -28.21
C SER A 1016 -20.43 -34.07 -29.44
N PRO A 1017 -19.32 -34.38 -30.13
CA PRO A 1017 -19.35 -35.36 -31.21
C PRO A 1017 -19.56 -36.79 -30.69
N GLU A 1018 -20.29 -37.61 -31.44
CA GLU A 1018 -20.44 -39.04 -31.20
C GLU A 1018 -19.25 -39.80 -31.80
N ARG A 1019 -18.41 -40.43 -30.97
CA ARG A 1019 -17.25 -41.21 -31.43
C ARG A 1019 -17.50 -42.69 -31.19
N ASN A 1020 -17.82 -43.43 -32.24
CA ASN A 1020 -17.81 -44.90 -32.19
C ASN A 1020 -16.34 -45.38 -32.13
N LEU A 1021 -16.05 -46.27 -31.19
CA LEU A 1021 -14.69 -46.66 -30.75
C LEU A 1021 -13.87 -47.48 -31.78
N ASP A 1022 -14.39 -47.76 -32.99
CA ASP A 1022 -13.82 -48.78 -33.89
C ASP A 1022 -13.19 -48.29 -35.21
N ILE A 1023 -13.02 -46.98 -35.43
CA ILE A 1023 -12.30 -46.48 -36.62
C ILE A 1023 -11.24 -45.46 -36.22
N THR A 1024 -10.13 -45.94 -35.68
CA THR A 1024 -8.88 -45.18 -35.54
C THR A 1024 -8.18 -45.09 -36.91
N ASN A 1025 -8.75 -44.29 -37.83
CA ASN A 1025 -8.01 -43.78 -38.98
C ASN A 1025 -7.05 -42.69 -38.50
N ASN A 1026 -5.87 -43.13 -38.07
CA ASN A 1026 -4.80 -42.29 -37.55
C ASN A 1026 -4.18 -41.49 -38.72
N ALA A 1027 -4.67 -40.27 -38.95
CA ALA A 1027 -4.25 -39.40 -40.04
C ALA A 1027 -2.74 -39.11 -40.04
N ASP A 1028 -2.09 -39.16 -38.87
CA ASP A 1028 -0.65 -38.99 -38.73
C ASP A 1028 0.14 -40.19 -39.30
N LEU A 1029 -0.40 -41.42 -39.24
CA LEU A 1029 0.24 -42.61 -39.80
C LEU A 1029 0.19 -42.63 -41.34
N LEU A 1030 -0.90 -42.11 -41.92
CA LEU A 1030 -1.03 -41.92 -43.37
C LEU A 1030 -0.14 -40.78 -43.87
N ARG A 1031 0.05 -39.73 -43.06
CA ARG A 1031 1.00 -38.65 -43.36
C ARG A 1031 2.46 -39.14 -43.31
N GLU A 1032 2.79 -40.02 -42.39
CA GLU A 1032 4.14 -40.60 -42.28
C GLU A 1032 4.45 -41.60 -43.39
N LYS A 1033 3.48 -42.29 -43.99
CA LYS A 1033 3.71 -43.30 -45.04
C LYS A 1033 3.66 -42.77 -46.48
N ASN A 1034 3.39 -41.48 -46.68
CA ASN A 1034 3.17 -40.90 -48.01
C ASN A 1034 4.40 -40.11 -48.52
N TYR A 1035 5.53 -40.79 -48.68
CA TYR A 1035 6.75 -40.24 -49.27
C TYR A 1035 7.10 -40.92 -50.60
N ASN A 1036 7.67 -40.15 -51.54
CA ASN A 1036 8.08 -40.64 -52.84
C ASN A 1036 9.36 -41.48 -52.73
N THR A 1037 9.20 -42.80 -52.68
CA THR A 1037 10.29 -43.77 -52.50
C THR A 1037 11.31 -43.74 -53.64
N ALA A 1038 10.90 -43.43 -54.87
CA ALA A 1038 11.80 -43.35 -56.01
C ALA A 1038 12.72 -42.12 -55.95
N GLU A 1039 12.21 -40.99 -55.48
CA GLU A 1039 12.98 -39.75 -55.31
C GLU A 1039 13.95 -39.84 -54.13
N LEU A 1040 13.50 -40.41 -53.01
CA LEU A 1040 14.35 -40.71 -51.85
C LEU A 1040 15.43 -41.74 -52.19
N GLY A 1041 15.12 -42.74 -53.03
CA GLY A 1041 16.11 -43.69 -53.55
C GLY A 1041 17.25 -43.00 -54.31
N LYS A 1042 16.90 -42.11 -55.26
CA LYS A 1042 17.90 -41.31 -56.00
C LYS A 1042 18.72 -40.39 -55.09
N PHE A 1043 18.07 -39.79 -54.09
CA PHE A 1043 18.75 -38.95 -53.10
C PHE A 1043 19.79 -39.75 -52.30
N VAL A 1044 19.45 -40.97 -51.87
CA VAL A 1044 20.36 -41.86 -51.15
C VAL A 1044 21.52 -42.30 -52.05
N GLU A 1045 21.26 -42.74 -53.28
CA GLU A 1045 22.32 -43.14 -54.23
C GLU A 1045 23.33 -42.01 -54.49
N SER A 1046 22.85 -40.78 -54.61
CA SER A 1046 23.69 -39.60 -54.89
C SER A 1046 24.52 -39.17 -53.67
N ASN A 1047 24.02 -39.36 -52.44
CA ASN A 1047 24.65 -38.83 -51.23
C ASN A 1047 25.39 -39.89 -50.39
N LYS A 1048 25.09 -41.19 -50.55
CA LYS A 1048 25.80 -42.27 -49.86
C LYS A 1048 27.33 -42.29 -50.13
N PRO A 1049 27.83 -41.91 -51.32
CA PRO A 1049 29.27 -41.79 -51.57
C PRO A 1049 29.91 -40.58 -50.88
N LEU A 1050 29.12 -39.57 -50.50
CA LEU A 1050 29.58 -38.31 -49.90
C LEU A 1050 29.65 -38.37 -48.36
N LEU A 1051 29.25 -39.50 -47.75
CA LEU A 1051 29.32 -39.70 -46.31
C LEU A 1051 30.78 -39.84 -45.86
N THR A 1052 31.13 -39.20 -44.75
CA THR A 1052 32.43 -39.44 -44.10
C THR A 1052 32.49 -40.86 -43.52
N ASP A 1053 33.68 -41.37 -43.22
CA ASP A 1053 33.85 -42.75 -42.74
C ASP A 1053 33.00 -43.07 -41.49
N ASP A 1054 32.91 -42.13 -40.54
CA ASP A 1054 32.09 -42.30 -39.33
C ASP A 1054 30.59 -42.28 -39.64
N GLN A 1055 30.17 -41.43 -40.58
CA GLN A 1055 28.77 -41.35 -41.01
C GLN A 1055 28.37 -42.60 -41.81
N ARG A 1056 29.27 -43.11 -42.65
CA ARG A 1056 29.08 -44.32 -43.44
C ARG A 1056 28.98 -45.56 -42.55
N LYS A 1057 29.83 -45.67 -41.52
CA LYS A 1057 29.71 -46.74 -40.51
C LYS A 1057 28.36 -46.72 -39.78
N ALA A 1058 27.89 -45.55 -39.36
CA ALA A 1058 26.58 -45.42 -38.72
C ALA A 1058 25.43 -45.75 -39.69
N TYR A 1059 25.53 -45.27 -40.93
CA TYR A 1059 24.55 -45.54 -41.98
C TYR A 1059 24.44 -47.04 -42.30
N ASP A 1060 25.57 -47.71 -42.56
CA ASP A 1060 25.58 -49.13 -42.92
C ASP A 1060 25.10 -50.01 -41.74
N TYR A 1061 25.44 -49.67 -40.49
CA TYR A 1061 24.94 -50.36 -39.30
C TYR A 1061 23.42 -50.20 -39.12
N ILE A 1062 22.87 -49.00 -39.33
CA ILE A 1062 21.42 -48.77 -39.25
C ILE A 1062 20.70 -49.53 -40.36
N MET A 1063 21.24 -49.53 -41.59
CA MET A 1063 20.66 -50.29 -42.71
C MET A 1063 20.71 -51.79 -42.49
N GLU A 1064 21.78 -52.32 -41.88
CA GLU A 1064 21.87 -53.72 -41.48
C GLU A 1064 20.80 -54.08 -40.43
N CYS A 1065 20.57 -53.20 -39.45
CA CYS A 1065 19.53 -53.40 -38.43
C CYS A 1065 18.11 -53.36 -39.05
N ILE A 1066 17.87 -52.49 -40.02
CA ILE A 1066 16.61 -52.40 -40.77
C ILE A 1066 16.39 -53.66 -41.62
N ASN A 1067 17.41 -54.09 -42.39
CA ASN A 1067 17.32 -55.26 -43.28
C ASN A 1067 17.10 -56.57 -42.51
N ASN A 1068 17.59 -56.63 -41.27
CA ASN A 1068 17.42 -57.80 -40.39
C ASN A 1068 16.23 -57.66 -39.42
N GLU A 1069 15.38 -56.64 -39.59
CA GLU A 1069 14.21 -56.34 -38.75
C GLU A 1069 14.51 -56.25 -37.23
N LYS A 1070 15.74 -55.88 -36.87
CA LYS A 1070 16.15 -55.70 -35.48
C LYS A 1070 15.78 -54.29 -35.01
N GLY A 1071 14.65 -54.15 -34.32
CA GLY A 1071 14.22 -52.88 -33.75
C GLY A 1071 15.14 -52.37 -32.62
N GLY A 1072 15.37 -51.05 -32.57
CA GLY A 1072 16.20 -50.41 -31.54
C GLY A 1072 16.23 -48.87 -31.64
N TYR A 1073 16.72 -48.20 -30.59
CA TYR A 1073 16.90 -46.73 -30.54
C TYR A 1073 18.38 -46.35 -30.71
N HIS A 1074 18.70 -45.50 -31.68
CA HIS A 1074 20.08 -45.08 -31.97
C HIS A 1074 20.23 -43.55 -31.83
N PHE A 1075 21.14 -43.11 -30.96
CA PHE A 1075 21.39 -41.68 -30.71
C PHE A 1075 22.78 -41.26 -31.21
N PRO A 1076 22.90 -40.45 -32.27
CA PRO A 1076 24.18 -39.91 -32.70
C PRO A 1076 24.64 -38.80 -31.75
N ARG A 1077 25.76 -39.01 -31.05
CA ARG A 1077 26.33 -38.06 -30.08
C ARG A 1077 27.23 -37.04 -30.81
N ARG A 1078 26.76 -35.81 -31.00
CA ARG A 1078 27.62 -34.68 -31.46
C ARG A 1078 28.53 -34.24 -30.30
N SER A 1079 29.85 -34.34 -30.47
CA SER A 1079 30.81 -33.74 -29.53
C SER A 1079 30.74 -32.21 -29.63
N ARG A 1080 30.49 -31.54 -28.51
CA ARG A 1080 30.45 -30.08 -28.41
C ARG A 1080 31.89 -29.55 -28.49
N ARG A 1081 32.20 -28.76 -29.52
CA ARG A 1081 33.25 -27.73 -29.45
C ARG A 1081 32.61 -26.38 -29.14
N ASN A 1082 33.26 -25.68 -28.21
CA ASN A 1082 32.88 -24.42 -27.56
C ASN A 1082 32.43 -23.31 -28.51
N TRP A 1083 31.37 -22.60 -28.12
CA TRP A 1083 31.17 -21.15 -28.28
C TRP A 1083 30.45 -20.60 -27.05
#